data_AF-A0AAU0MZQ4-F1
#
_entry.id   AF-A0AAU0MZQ4-F1
#
_cell.length_a   1.000
_cell.length_b   1.000
_cell.length_c   1.000
_cell.angle_alpha   90.00
_cell.angle_beta   90.00
_cell.angle_gamma   90.00
#
_symmetry.space_group_name_H-M   'P 1'
#
loop_
_entity.id
_entity.type
_entity.pdbx_description
1 polymer ?
#
loop_
_entity_poly.entity_id
_entity_poly.type
_entity_poly.pdbx_seq_one_letter_code
_entity_poly.pdbx_strand_id
1 'polypeptide(L)'
;MKNYSISVGRFLALPLLLIGLYSSFGSAAPYETPDYYLCNNRIGGEWNFGRVPSACDVAPWGDPVYVTDNFAPVIFDDNVAVSGERQRYMQEVHAMLRDSVKYYLLARKPDAGADEIAAWQQANFAKAHQETFWTHYRNATDGNIKMVRGDYGHGHGMVQIDDRWHFPKLEEGKGWHIFENIIYGMELFYDAWEDAATTSCVSSPSNWRDRARSAYSVYNGGASKICRWTNPNDTWAQNDIGFADKYDSQTWLNYIGDTYQETTLDIPCFMEGNPGCTAVAAVNADDPANWPGRQIYLASGETCRFEGGTFECVANPVDIMCLNIQYGAPTGTSLSPTAGATESYSKTLHEKHSCYAGAVAGLATVGESVRSELNVTMRATPGGSSLGITSKAGKVYQVLDYVVNDLNAQYRYYLISENGRLGYIYAGKISDHGNWATSASYSELSEVLIPQPGDHIRIVPESGISLRDAPGGNLLATIPGDKKRRVFSVVVQGADNSIYYGVAYDDLVGYIYGGKVLNGMTLQDWVLPDGVSPTPLHPDTGDVIEIANSAGINMREVPGGSFMVTIPRGTLLYVFTTVVQGTNDYLYYEVAYNGQRGYIYGGQLAGTRTVENWAVLSQVQLARAGDTLELLKNGSQYVTPGEDVIQPVSAGKRVKVLSAAVQGDDNEVYYEVKYRGETGFIYGGSLTPASTLSNWAVIVKEN
;
A
#
# COMPACT_ATOMS: atom_id res chain seq x y z
N MET A 1 8.15 20.36 -87.63
CA MET A 1 7.31 19.54 -88.50
C MET A 1 6.21 18.91 -87.65
N LYS A 2 4.94 19.14 -88.05
CA LYS A 2 3.66 18.58 -87.57
C LYS A 2 3.17 18.95 -86.15
N ASN A 3 2.13 19.79 -86.16
CA ASN A 3 1.15 20.08 -85.12
C ASN A 3 0.35 18.82 -84.71
N TYR A 4 -0.15 18.78 -83.47
CA TYR A 4 -1.57 18.51 -83.16
C TYR A 4 -1.95 19.14 -81.81
N SER A 5 -3.23 19.52 -81.71
CA SER A 5 -3.90 20.36 -80.71
C SER A 5 -4.97 19.56 -79.95
N ILE A 6 -5.60 20.20 -78.95
CA ILE A 6 -6.86 19.89 -78.24
C ILE A 6 -6.65 18.94 -77.02
N SER A 7 -7.17 19.16 -75.79
CA SER A 7 -8.42 19.75 -75.30
C SER A 7 -8.29 20.26 -73.85
N VAL A 8 -9.13 21.24 -73.49
CA VAL A 8 -9.37 21.75 -72.12
C VAL A 8 -10.41 20.87 -71.42
N GLY A 9 -10.16 20.50 -70.17
CA GLY A 9 -11.15 19.92 -69.26
C GLY A 9 -10.96 20.44 -67.85
N ARG A 10 -11.78 21.42 -67.43
CA ARG A 10 -11.88 21.87 -66.05
C ARG A 10 -12.58 20.78 -65.22
N PHE A 11 -11.89 20.21 -64.23
CA PHE A 11 -12.51 19.43 -63.16
C PHE A 11 -12.45 20.21 -61.85
N LEU A 12 -13.61 20.31 -61.20
CA LEU A 12 -13.82 20.89 -59.89
C LEU A 12 -12.87 20.26 -58.86
N ALA A 13 -12.13 21.10 -58.13
CA ALA A 13 -11.45 20.70 -56.90
C ALA A 13 -12.50 20.52 -55.79
N LEU A 14 -12.82 19.26 -55.48
CA LEU A 14 -13.52 18.85 -54.29
C LEU A 14 -12.49 18.79 -53.15
N PRO A 15 -12.63 19.51 -52.02
CA PRO A 15 -11.72 19.35 -50.90
C PRO A 15 -11.99 17.98 -50.27
N LEU A 16 -11.05 17.05 -50.43
CA LEU A 16 -11.02 15.80 -49.68
C LEU A 16 -10.86 16.15 -48.20
N LEU A 17 -11.94 16.03 -47.45
CA LEU A 17 -11.93 16.04 -45.99
C LEU A 17 -11.23 14.74 -45.55
N LEU A 18 -9.93 14.81 -45.24
CA LEU A 18 -9.22 13.74 -44.54
C LEU A 18 -9.80 13.66 -43.12
N ILE A 19 -10.79 12.78 -42.95
CA ILE A 19 -11.18 12.28 -41.63
C ILE A 19 -9.98 11.48 -41.15
N GLY A 20 -9.18 12.08 -40.28
CA GLY A 20 -8.16 11.38 -39.53
C GLY A 20 -8.82 10.28 -38.73
N LEU A 21 -8.68 9.05 -39.21
CA LEU A 21 -8.87 7.85 -38.40
C LEU A 21 -7.88 7.97 -37.24
N TYR A 22 -8.36 8.44 -36.10
CA TYR A 22 -7.68 8.26 -34.82
C TYR A 22 -7.69 6.76 -34.56
N SER A 23 -6.64 6.08 -35.03
CA SER A 23 -6.28 4.76 -34.56
C SER A 23 -6.09 4.90 -33.05
N SER A 24 -6.99 4.33 -32.27
CA SER A 24 -6.81 4.14 -30.84
C SER A 24 -5.50 3.37 -30.66
N PHE A 25 -4.42 4.06 -30.35
CA PHE A 25 -3.15 3.44 -29.97
C PHE A 25 -3.43 2.64 -28.70
N GLY A 26 -3.51 1.31 -28.82
CA GLY A 26 -3.46 0.45 -27.65
C GLY A 26 -2.18 0.80 -26.88
N SER A 27 -2.29 0.99 -25.57
CA SER A 27 -1.11 1.21 -24.73
C SER A 27 -0.17 0.04 -24.95
N ALA A 28 1.07 0.32 -25.37
CA ALA A 28 2.12 -0.68 -25.33
C ALA A 28 2.27 -1.18 -23.89
N ALA A 29 2.63 -2.46 -23.74
CA ALA A 29 2.91 -3.00 -22.42
C ALA A 29 4.04 -2.19 -21.75
N PRO A 30 3.98 -1.98 -20.42
CA PRO A 30 4.93 -1.12 -19.73
C PRO A 30 6.37 -1.64 -19.72
N TYR A 31 6.57 -2.94 -19.97
CA TYR A 31 7.87 -3.59 -19.99
C TYR A 31 8.13 -4.33 -21.32
N GLU A 32 9.31 -4.13 -21.90
CA GLU A 32 9.77 -4.82 -23.12
C GLU A 32 10.62 -6.05 -22.74
N THR A 33 9.99 -7.08 -22.20
CA THR A 33 10.63 -8.39 -22.00
C THR A 33 10.70 -9.14 -23.34
N PRO A 34 11.80 -9.84 -23.65
CA PRO A 34 11.85 -10.71 -24.83
C PRO A 34 11.00 -11.98 -24.61
N ASP A 35 10.51 -12.57 -25.70
CA ASP A 35 9.87 -13.89 -25.69
C ASP A 35 10.73 -14.89 -24.90
N TYR A 36 10.08 -15.63 -23.98
CA TYR A 36 10.75 -16.61 -23.12
C TYR A 36 11.88 -16.01 -22.26
N TYR A 37 11.72 -14.77 -21.78
CA TYR A 37 12.67 -14.14 -20.86
C TYR A 37 13.08 -15.07 -19.70
N LEU A 38 14.39 -15.28 -19.53
CA LEU A 38 14.96 -16.16 -18.50
C LEU A 38 14.42 -17.61 -18.52
N CYS A 39 14.02 -18.11 -19.68
CA CYS A 39 13.57 -19.49 -19.86
C CYS A 39 14.75 -20.41 -20.19
N ASN A 40 15.34 -21.01 -19.17
CA ASN A 40 16.39 -22.02 -19.36
C ASN A 40 15.77 -23.40 -19.59
N ASN A 41 16.46 -24.23 -20.40
CA ASN A 41 16.13 -25.63 -20.68
C ASN A 41 14.64 -25.85 -20.98
N ARG A 42 14.11 -25.06 -21.92
CA ARG A 42 12.70 -25.11 -22.30
C ARG A 42 12.30 -26.50 -22.79
N ILE A 43 11.18 -27.00 -22.28
CA ILE A 43 10.56 -28.25 -22.71
C ILE A 43 9.22 -28.02 -23.40
N GLY A 44 8.82 -28.97 -24.23
CA GLY A 44 7.53 -28.99 -24.93
C GLY A 44 6.39 -29.63 -24.13
N GLY A 45 5.20 -29.62 -24.71
CA GLY A 45 4.01 -30.30 -24.17
C GLY A 45 2.79 -30.13 -25.09
N GLU A 46 1.62 -30.46 -24.59
CA GLU A 46 0.31 -30.32 -25.23
C GLU A 46 -0.61 -29.43 -24.39
N TRP A 47 -1.63 -28.81 -24.99
CA TRP A 47 -2.67 -28.12 -24.23
C TRP A 47 -3.62 -29.13 -23.57
N ASN A 48 -3.27 -29.62 -22.37
CA ASN A 48 -4.10 -30.55 -21.59
C ASN A 48 -3.77 -30.45 -20.09
N PHE A 49 -4.61 -30.97 -19.21
CA PHE A 49 -4.38 -30.84 -17.78
C PHE A 49 -3.01 -31.39 -17.33
N GLY A 50 -2.27 -30.57 -16.60
CA GLY A 50 -0.92 -30.87 -16.10
C GLY A 50 0.21 -30.72 -17.13
N ARG A 51 -0.07 -30.38 -18.40
CA ARG A 51 0.95 -30.06 -19.40
C ARG A 51 0.50 -28.86 -20.23
N VAL A 52 1.43 -27.99 -20.59
CA VAL A 52 1.19 -26.97 -21.62
C VAL A 52 2.39 -26.91 -22.55
N PRO A 53 2.29 -26.27 -23.73
CA PRO A 53 3.31 -26.35 -24.77
C PRO A 53 4.71 -25.87 -24.39
N SER A 54 4.84 -25.05 -23.33
CA SER A 54 6.12 -24.53 -22.88
C SER A 54 6.23 -24.55 -21.35
N ALA A 55 7.36 -25.05 -20.86
CA ALA A 55 7.79 -24.90 -19.47
C ALA A 55 9.32 -24.73 -19.43
N CYS A 56 9.82 -24.02 -18.44
CA CYS A 56 11.25 -23.68 -18.30
C CYS A 56 11.69 -23.93 -16.87
N ASP A 57 12.99 -24.00 -16.61
CA ASP A 57 13.51 -24.15 -15.25
C ASP A 57 12.86 -23.16 -14.27
N VAL A 58 12.50 -23.65 -13.08
CA VAL A 58 12.04 -22.76 -11.99
C VAL A 58 13.13 -21.75 -11.63
N ALA A 59 14.40 -22.18 -11.64
CA ALA A 59 15.54 -21.27 -11.62
C ALA A 59 15.62 -20.56 -12.99
N PRO A 60 15.60 -19.22 -13.06
CA PRO A 60 16.17 -18.30 -12.06
C PRO A 60 15.15 -17.57 -11.17
N TRP A 61 13.86 -17.89 -11.27
CA TRP A 61 12.80 -17.17 -10.56
C TRP A 61 12.61 -17.65 -9.12
N GLY A 62 12.73 -18.97 -8.90
CA GLY A 62 12.51 -19.61 -7.62
C GLY A 62 13.53 -20.68 -7.29
N ASP A 63 13.32 -21.35 -6.15
CA ASP A 63 14.15 -22.46 -5.69
C ASP A 63 13.50 -23.82 -6.05
N PRO A 64 14.08 -24.60 -6.96
CA PRO A 64 13.58 -25.93 -7.31
C PRO A 64 13.50 -26.91 -6.13
N VAL A 65 14.38 -26.78 -5.13
CA VAL A 65 14.37 -27.65 -3.93
C VAL A 65 13.15 -27.33 -3.10
N TYR A 66 12.90 -26.05 -2.83
CA TYR A 66 11.69 -25.61 -2.14
C TYR A 66 10.42 -26.09 -2.84
N VAL A 67 10.34 -25.96 -4.17
CA VAL A 67 9.18 -26.45 -4.94
C VAL A 67 8.99 -27.96 -4.76
N THR A 68 10.08 -28.73 -4.83
CA THR A 68 10.04 -30.19 -4.65
C THR A 68 9.56 -30.55 -3.25
N ASP A 69 10.13 -29.93 -2.22
CA ASP A 69 9.86 -30.29 -0.83
C ASP A 69 8.44 -29.88 -0.37
N ASN A 70 7.91 -28.78 -0.92
CA ASN A 70 6.66 -28.18 -0.44
C ASN A 70 5.47 -28.38 -1.38
N PHE A 71 5.71 -28.63 -2.66
CA PHE A 71 4.66 -28.72 -3.68
C PHE A 71 4.67 -30.03 -4.45
N ALA A 72 5.44 -31.06 -4.03
CA ALA A 72 5.45 -32.37 -4.68
C ALA A 72 4.07 -32.91 -5.11
N PRO A 73 3.00 -32.82 -4.29
CA PRO A 73 1.67 -33.29 -4.68
C PRO A 73 1.10 -32.60 -5.92
N VAL A 74 1.48 -31.35 -6.19
CA VAL A 74 1.00 -30.50 -7.29
C VAL A 74 2.06 -30.24 -8.36
N ILE A 75 3.08 -31.11 -8.44
CA ILE A 75 4.02 -31.19 -9.58
C ILE A 75 3.55 -32.30 -10.51
N PHE A 76 3.43 -32.02 -11.81
CA PHE A 76 3.12 -33.06 -12.80
C PHE A 76 4.39 -33.80 -13.22
N ASP A 77 4.43 -35.13 -13.10
CA ASP A 77 5.61 -35.93 -13.40
C ASP A 77 5.62 -36.46 -14.84
N ASP A 78 6.48 -35.89 -15.69
CA ASP A 78 6.63 -36.34 -17.08
C ASP A 78 7.34 -37.70 -17.20
N ASN A 79 7.88 -38.26 -16.10
CA ASN A 79 8.61 -39.53 -16.10
C ASN A 79 7.71 -40.77 -15.94
N VAL A 80 6.41 -40.57 -15.74
CA VAL A 80 5.44 -41.65 -15.52
C VAL A 80 4.35 -41.68 -16.62
N ALA A 81 3.48 -42.68 -16.58
CA ALA A 81 2.41 -42.82 -17.57
C ALA A 81 1.40 -41.67 -17.48
N VAL A 82 1.39 -40.81 -18.50
CA VAL A 82 0.63 -39.56 -18.60
C VAL A 82 -0.84 -39.67 -18.18
N SER A 83 -1.54 -40.75 -18.54
CA SER A 83 -2.97 -40.90 -18.20
C SER A 83 -3.21 -41.04 -16.70
N GLY A 84 -2.42 -41.88 -16.02
CA GLY A 84 -2.54 -42.09 -14.58
C GLY A 84 -2.05 -40.88 -13.80
N GLU A 85 -0.96 -40.28 -14.28
CA GLU A 85 -0.40 -39.07 -13.68
C GLU A 85 -1.34 -37.88 -13.77
N ARG A 86 -2.00 -37.68 -14.91
CA ARG A 86 -3.00 -36.62 -15.06
C ARG A 86 -4.14 -36.76 -14.07
N GLN A 87 -4.61 -37.98 -13.84
CA GLN A 87 -5.67 -38.21 -12.86
C GLN A 87 -5.18 -37.89 -11.45
N ARG A 88 -4.00 -38.37 -11.04
CA ARG A 88 -3.39 -38.06 -9.74
C ARG A 88 -3.21 -36.55 -9.55
N TYR A 89 -2.59 -35.90 -10.53
CA TYR A 89 -2.32 -34.47 -10.53
C TYR A 89 -3.62 -33.66 -10.42
N MET A 90 -4.60 -33.94 -11.27
CA MET A 90 -5.86 -33.21 -11.29
C MET A 90 -6.67 -33.40 -10.03
N GLN A 91 -6.63 -34.59 -9.45
CA GLN A 91 -7.26 -34.89 -8.18
C GLN A 91 -6.72 -34.00 -7.06
N GLU A 92 -5.40 -33.84 -6.97
CA GLU A 92 -4.76 -33.00 -5.96
C GLU A 92 -4.92 -31.50 -6.24
N VAL A 93 -4.66 -31.07 -7.48
CA VAL A 93 -4.77 -29.65 -7.86
C VAL A 93 -6.21 -29.15 -7.75
N HIS A 94 -7.21 -30.00 -8.03
CA HIS A 94 -8.61 -29.69 -7.75
C HIS A 94 -8.84 -29.40 -6.27
N ALA A 95 -8.41 -30.30 -5.38
CA ALA A 95 -8.59 -30.14 -3.95
C ALA A 95 -7.89 -28.86 -3.44
N MET A 96 -6.63 -28.64 -3.85
CA MET A 96 -5.87 -27.43 -3.52
C MET A 96 -6.59 -26.17 -4.00
N LEU A 97 -6.97 -26.09 -5.29
CA LEU A 97 -7.64 -24.91 -5.83
C LEU A 97 -9.01 -24.67 -5.17
N ARG A 98 -9.81 -25.73 -4.96
CA ARG A 98 -11.12 -25.65 -4.31
C ARG A 98 -11.00 -24.95 -2.96
N ASP A 99 -10.04 -25.40 -2.16
CA ASP A 99 -9.86 -24.95 -0.79
C ASP A 99 -9.20 -23.56 -0.75
N SER A 100 -8.19 -23.28 -1.59
CA SER A 100 -7.56 -21.96 -1.69
C SER A 100 -8.56 -20.88 -2.13
N VAL A 101 -9.38 -21.17 -3.14
CA VAL A 101 -10.35 -20.23 -3.69
C VAL A 101 -11.47 -19.92 -2.68
N LYS A 102 -11.91 -20.94 -1.93
CA LYS A 102 -12.86 -20.77 -0.82
C LYS A 102 -12.24 -19.95 0.32
N TYR A 103 -11.03 -20.29 0.73
CA TYR A 103 -10.30 -19.59 1.78
C TYR A 103 -10.18 -18.10 1.46
N TYR A 104 -9.71 -17.78 0.26
CA TYR A 104 -9.56 -16.41 -0.22
C TYR A 104 -10.87 -15.62 -0.16
N LEU A 105 -11.97 -16.20 -0.68
CA LEU A 105 -13.27 -15.51 -0.69
C LEU A 105 -13.76 -15.24 0.73
N LEU A 106 -13.72 -16.25 1.62
CA LEU A 106 -14.19 -16.09 2.99
C LEU A 106 -13.33 -15.12 3.80
N ALA A 107 -12.03 -15.00 3.50
CA ALA A 107 -11.18 -14.00 4.11
C ALA A 107 -11.57 -12.56 3.71
N ARG A 108 -12.02 -12.35 2.47
CA ARG A 108 -12.44 -11.04 1.95
C ARG A 108 -13.90 -10.70 2.22
N LYS A 109 -14.76 -11.73 2.22
CA LYS A 109 -16.21 -11.65 2.35
C LYS A 109 -16.72 -12.79 3.24
N PRO A 110 -16.59 -12.65 4.58
CA PRO A 110 -16.90 -13.72 5.53
C PRO A 110 -18.36 -14.21 5.50
N ASP A 111 -19.28 -13.38 4.99
CA ASP A 111 -20.70 -13.63 4.87
C ASP A 111 -21.13 -14.18 3.49
N ALA A 112 -20.17 -14.53 2.62
CA ALA A 112 -20.46 -15.14 1.32
C ALA A 112 -21.31 -16.42 1.47
N GLY A 113 -22.43 -16.47 0.75
CA GLY A 113 -23.34 -17.61 0.77
C GLY A 113 -22.77 -18.84 0.05
N ALA A 114 -23.33 -20.02 0.33
CA ALA A 114 -22.88 -21.28 -0.28
C ALA A 114 -22.92 -21.26 -1.82
N ASP A 115 -23.95 -20.64 -2.41
CA ASP A 115 -24.09 -20.51 -3.87
C ASP A 115 -23.02 -19.60 -4.47
N GLU A 116 -22.67 -18.50 -3.78
CA GLU A 116 -21.61 -17.58 -4.22
C GLU A 116 -20.24 -18.26 -4.13
N ILE A 117 -19.98 -19.01 -3.06
CA ILE A 117 -18.74 -19.79 -2.90
C ILE A 117 -18.58 -20.82 -4.02
N ALA A 118 -19.63 -21.58 -4.32
CA ALA A 118 -19.59 -22.59 -5.39
C ALA A 118 -19.37 -21.94 -6.77
N ALA A 119 -20.07 -20.83 -7.04
CA ALA A 119 -19.90 -20.06 -8.26
C ALA A 119 -18.48 -19.47 -8.41
N TRP A 120 -17.94 -18.92 -7.33
CA TRP A 120 -16.59 -18.37 -7.26
C TRP A 120 -15.53 -19.44 -7.52
N GLN A 121 -15.70 -20.64 -6.95
CA GLN A 121 -14.87 -21.81 -7.24
C GLN A 121 -14.93 -22.17 -8.73
N GLN A 122 -16.13 -22.34 -9.28
CA GLN A 122 -16.32 -22.67 -10.70
C GLN A 122 -15.70 -21.61 -11.64
N ALA A 123 -15.82 -20.32 -11.30
CA ALA A 123 -15.21 -19.23 -12.06
C ALA A 123 -13.68 -19.33 -12.07
N ASN A 124 -13.05 -19.56 -10.92
CA ASN A 124 -11.59 -19.69 -10.83
C ASN A 124 -11.07 -20.99 -11.47
N PHE A 125 -11.83 -22.07 -11.42
CA PHE A 125 -11.56 -23.32 -12.15
C PHE A 125 -11.56 -23.09 -13.66
N ALA A 126 -12.59 -22.41 -14.18
CA ALA A 126 -12.66 -22.03 -15.58
C ALA A 126 -11.50 -21.11 -15.99
N LYS A 127 -11.14 -20.15 -15.13
CA LYS A 127 -9.99 -19.24 -15.33
C LYS A 127 -8.69 -20.02 -15.44
N ALA A 128 -8.36 -20.85 -14.45
CA ALA A 128 -7.14 -21.66 -14.49
C ALA A 128 -7.12 -22.60 -15.70
N HIS A 129 -8.28 -23.11 -16.14
CA HIS A 129 -8.35 -23.97 -17.33
C HIS A 129 -8.08 -23.14 -18.59
N GLN A 130 -8.68 -21.96 -18.69
CA GLN A 130 -8.48 -21.02 -19.79
C GLN A 130 -7.03 -20.57 -19.94
N GLU A 131 -6.35 -20.29 -18.82
CA GLU A 131 -4.98 -19.77 -18.83
C GLU A 131 -3.93 -20.87 -19.06
N THR A 132 -4.03 -22.03 -18.39
CA THR A 132 -2.95 -23.05 -18.41
C THR A 132 -3.38 -24.50 -18.30
N PHE A 133 -4.68 -24.81 -18.44
CA PHE A 133 -5.15 -26.17 -18.12
C PHE A 133 -4.67 -26.62 -16.72
N TRP A 134 -4.69 -25.70 -15.76
CA TRP A 134 -4.30 -25.93 -14.36
C TRP A 134 -2.85 -26.36 -14.18
N THR A 135 -1.96 -26.04 -15.12
CA THR A 135 -0.58 -26.48 -15.05
C THR A 135 0.30 -25.39 -14.45
N HIS A 136 1.03 -25.73 -13.40
CA HIS A 136 2.00 -24.82 -12.78
C HIS A 136 3.43 -25.37 -12.85
N TYR A 137 3.68 -26.54 -12.25
CA TYR A 137 5.00 -27.19 -12.25
C TYR A 137 5.01 -28.51 -13.00
N ARG A 138 6.18 -28.87 -13.54
CA ARG A 138 6.47 -30.18 -14.13
C ARG A 138 7.80 -30.71 -13.64
N ASN A 139 7.83 -31.97 -13.20
CA ASN A 139 9.07 -32.72 -13.06
C ASN A 139 9.41 -33.29 -14.45
N ALA A 140 10.33 -32.62 -15.13
CA ALA A 140 10.62 -32.89 -16.53
C ALA A 140 11.50 -34.14 -16.71
N THR A 141 11.52 -34.66 -17.94
CA THR A 141 12.36 -35.81 -18.30
C THR A 141 13.86 -35.52 -18.31
N ASP A 142 14.25 -34.25 -18.23
CA ASP A 142 15.65 -33.83 -18.05
C ASP A 142 16.07 -33.75 -16.57
N GLY A 143 15.18 -34.10 -15.64
CA GLY A 143 15.43 -34.15 -14.20
C GLY A 143 15.31 -32.79 -13.49
N ASN A 144 14.99 -31.71 -14.21
CA ASN A 144 14.81 -30.39 -13.61
C ASN A 144 13.33 -30.10 -13.35
N ILE A 145 13.03 -29.41 -12.24
CA ILE A 145 11.70 -28.86 -12.01
C ILE A 145 11.49 -27.64 -12.90
N LYS A 146 10.40 -27.69 -13.65
CA LYS A 146 9.99 -26.64 -14.59
C LYS A 146 8.76 -25.91 -14.09
N MET A 147 8.71 -24.61 -14.33
CA MET A 147 7.51 -23.79 -14.25
C MET A 147 6.95 -23.55 -15.65
N VAL A 148 5.63 -23.60 -15.76
CA VAL A 148 4.89 -23.29 -16.99
C VAL A 148 5.15 -21.87 -17.49
N ARG A 149 5.29 -21.76 -18.82
CA ARG A 149 5.32 -20.50 -19.55
C ARG A 149 4.29 -20.52 -20.68
N GLY A 150 3.39 -19.54 -20.71
CA GLY A 150 2.44 -19.36 -21.82
C GLY A 150 2.61 -18.02 -22.52
N ASP A 151 1.71 -17.71 -23.44
CA ASP A 151 1.75 -16.53 -24.33
C ASP A 151 3.15 -16.20 -24.88
N TYR A 152 3.68 -17.10 -25.73
CA TYR A 152 5.03 -16.98 -26.29
C TYR A 152 6.15 -16.83 -25.23
N GLY A 153 5.89 -17.32 -24.03
CA GLY A 153 6.83 -17.28 -22.91
C GLY A 153 6.60 -16.13 -21.94
N HIS A 154 5.66 -15.22 -22.17
CA HIS A 154 5.43 -14.07 -21.28
C HIS A 154 4.63 -14.39 -20.04
N GLY A 155 3.71 -15.36 -20.08
CA GLY A 155 2.88 -15.70 -18.93
C GLY A 155 3.55 -16.72 -18.01
N HIS A 156 3.62 -16.44 -16.71
CA HIS A 156 4.27 -17.28 -15.70
C HIS A 156 3.24 -18.01 -14.83
N GLY A 157 3.39 -19.33 -14.72
CA GLY A 157 2.59 -20.17 -13.83
C GLY A 157 1.12 -20.31 -14.24
N MET A 158 0.33 -20.89 -13.34
CA MET A 158 -1.05 -21.35 -13.57
C MET A 158 -2.01 -20.24 -14.01
N VAL A 159 -1.90 -19.05 -13.43
CA VAL A 159 -2.78 -17.93 -13.79
C VAL A 159 -2.15 -16.98 -14.83
N GLN A 160 -0.99 -17.35 -15.40
CA GLN A 160 -0.31 -16.57 -16.45
C GLN A 160 -0.02 -15.12 -16.05
N ILE A 161 0.78 -14.91 -15.01
CA ILE A 161 1.27 -13.56 -14.70
C ILE A 161 2.20 -13.12 -15.83
N ASP A 162 1.71 -12.18 -16.65
CA ASP A 162 2.41 -11.70 -17.83
C ASP A 162 3.56 -10.75 -17.48
N ASP A 163 4.78 -11.11 -17.86
CA ASP A 163 5.99 -10.33 -17.56
C ASP A 163 6.06 -8.97 -18.27
N ARG A 164 5.23 -8.73 -19.29
CA ARG A 164 5.15 -7.43 -19.96
C ARG A 164 4.28 -6.43 -19.21
N TRP A 165 3.34 -6.92 -18.40
CA TRP A 165 2.35 -6.09 -17.68
C TRP A 165 2.56 -6.09 -16.17
N HIS A 166 3.10 -7.19 -15.62
CA HIS A 166 3.17 -7.44 -14.18
C HIS A 166 4.60 -7.76 -13.71
N PHE A 167 5.62 -7.27 -14.42
CA PHE A 167 7.02 -7.52 -14.10
C PHE A 167 7.38 -7.33 -12.61
N PRO A 168 6.95 -6.26 -11.91
CA PRO A 168 7.27 -6.09 -10.49
C PRO A 168 6.75 -7.23 -9.61
N LYS A 169 5.63 -7.86 -9.99
CA LYS A 169 5.05 -9.00 -9.26
C LYS A 169 5.84 -10.29 -9.48
N LEU A 170 6.55 -10.39 -10.61
CA LEU A 170 7.48 -11.48 -10.82
C LEU A 170 8.75 -11.31 -9.98
N GLU A 171 9.25 -10.08 -9.83
CA GLU A 171 10.36 -9.77 -8.93
C GLU A 171 10.01 -10.04 -7.45
N GLU A 172 8.74 -9.89 -7.09
CA GLU A 172 8.20 -10.30 -5.78
C GLU A 172 8.05 -11.83 -5.62
N GLY A 173 8.39 -12.63 -6.64
CA GLY A 173 8.32 -14.10 -6.60
C GLY A 173 6.94 -14.70 -6.94
N LYS A 174 5.94 -13.87 -7.28
CA LYS A 174 4.56 -14.34 -7.51
C LYS A 174 4.39 -15.17 -8.79
N GLY A 175 5.36 -15.11 -9.70
CA GLY A 175 5.36 -15.91 -10.92
C GLY A 175 5.55 -17.40 -10.64
N TRP A 176 6.48 -17.73 -9.74
CA TRP A 176 6.95 -19.10 -9.55
C TRP A 176 6.36 -19.79 -8.34
N HIS A 177 5.93 -19.09 -7.29
CA HIS A 177 5.35 -19.71 -6.11
C HIS A 177 3.84 -19.92 -6.32
N ILE A 178 3.37 -21.17 -6.38
CA ILE A 178 2.00 -21.49 -6.83
C ILE A 178 0.90 -20.77 -6.05
N PHE A 179 1.05 -20.63 -4.72
CA PHE A 179 0.06 -19.93 -3.89
C PHE A 179 0.05 -18.41 -4.13
N GLU A 180 1.21 -17.77 -4.21
CA GLU A 180 1.33 -16.34 -4.55
C GLU A 180 0.79 -16.06 -5.96
N ASN A 181 1.02 -17.00 -6.89
CA ASN A 181 0.51 -16.95 -8.25
C ASN A 181 -1.02 -16.94 -8.27
N ILE A 182 -1.66 -17.91 -7.61
CA ILE A 182 -3.13 -17.99 -7.57
C ILE A 182 -3.74 -16.85 -6.75
N ILE A 183 -3.12 -16.43 -5.64
CA ILE A 183 -3.58 -15.29 -4.83
C ILE A 183 -3.62 -14.04 -5.70
N TYR A 184 -2.51 -13.73 -6.38
CA TYR A 184 -2.46 -12.55 -7.25
C TYR A 184 -3.49 -12.63 -8.38
N GLY A 185 -3.66 -13.81 -8.99
CA GLY A 185 -4.70 -14.02 -9.99
C GLY A 185 -6.13 -13.88 -9.43
N MET A 186 -6.36 -14.21 -8.15
CA MET A 186 -7.64 -14.00 -7.47
C MET A 186 -7.84 -12.53 -7.09
N GLU A 187 -6.80 -11.81 -6.67
CA GLU A 187 -6.85 -10.38 -6.38
C GLU A 187 -7.31 -9.59 -7.60
N LEU A 188 -6.68 -9.80 -8.76
CA LEU A 188 -7.07 -9.16 -10.01
C LEU A 188 -8.52 -9.49 -10.44
N PHE A 189 -8.99 -10.68 -10.10
CA PHE A 189 -10.31 -11.17 -10.50
C PHE A 189 -11.42 -10.75 -9.52
N TYR A 190 -11.10 -10.60 -8.25
CA TYR A 190 -12.07 -10.36 -7.17
C TYR A 190 -12.74 -8.98 -7.26
N ASP A 191 -11.95 -7.93 -7.51
CA ASP A 191 -12.51 -6.58 -7.63
C ASP A 191 -13.54 -6.52 -8.77
N ALA A 192 -13.20 -7.12 -9.92
CA ALA A 192 -14.10 -7.22 -11.05
C ALA A 192 -15.33 -8.12 -10.79
N TRP A 193 -15.18 -9.16 -9.97
CA TRP A 193 -16.27 -10.02 -9.55
C TRP A 193 -17.31 -9.27 -8.71
N GLU A 194 -16.86 -8.43 -7.77
CA GLU A 194 -17.76 -7.60 -6.95
C GLU A 194 -18.41 -6.49 -7.80
N ASP A 195 -17.64 -5.80 -8.66
CA ASP A 195 -18.18 -4.78 -9.57
C ASP A 195 -19.23 -5.33 -10.53
N ALA A 196 -19.03 -6.56 -11.02
CA ALA A 196 -19.95 -7.20 -11.96
C ALA A 196 -21.37 -7.35 -11.40
N ALA A 197 -21.55 -7.41 -10.07
CA ALA A 197 -22.87 -7.52 -9.45
C ALA A 197 -23.81 -6.35 -9.79
N THR A 198 -23.25 -5.18 -10.11
CA THR A 198 -24.01 -3.94 -10.38
C THR A 198 -23.94 -3.48 -11.83
N THR A 199 -23.21 -4.22 -12.66
CA THR A 199 -22.93 -3.83 -14.04
C THR A 199 -24.11 -4.16 -14.97
N SER A 200 -24.43 -3.28 -15.92
CA SER A 200 -25.63 -3.37 -16.77
C SER A 200 -25.70 -4.62 -17.67
N CYS A 201 -24.57 -5.24 -18.01
CA CYS A 201 -24.55 -6.49 -18.78
C CYS A 201 -24.86 -7.73 -17.93
N VAL A 202 -24.91 -7.59 -16.60
CA VAL A 202 -25.26 -8.67 -15.68
C VAL A 202 -26.69 -8.46 -15.22
N SER A 203 -27.57 -9.41 -15.53
CA SER A 203 -29.02 -9.26 -15.30
C SER A 203 -29.44 -9.28 -13.82
N SER A 204 -28.62 -9.86 -12.93
CA SER A 204 -28.81 -9.79 -11.48
C SER A 204 -27.53 -10.10 -10.72
N PRO A 205 -27.36 -9.63 -9.46
CA PRO A 205 -26.18 -9.92 -8.63
C PRO A 205 -25.93 -11.42 -8.38
N SER A 206 -26.96 -12.27 -8.52
CA SER A 206 -26.89 -13.72 -8.37
C SER A 206 -26.78 -14.46 -9.71
N ASN A 207 -26.69 -13.75 -10.84
CA ASN A 207 -26.36 -14.37 -12.13
C ASN A 207 -24.84 -14.60 -12.19
N TRP A 208 -24.44 -15.67 -11.51
CA TRP A 208 -23.05 -16.05 -11.30
C TRP A 208 -22.27 -16.28 -12.59
N ARG A 209 -22.92 -16.83 -13.61
CA ARG A 209 -22.29 -17.07 -14.90
C ARG A 209 -21.91 -15.75 -15.59
N ASP A 210 -22.83 -14.79 -15.62
CA ASP A 210 -22.53 -13.49 -16.24
C ASP A 210 -21.55 -12.67 -15.39
N ARG A 211 -21.61 -12.77 -14.06
CA ARG A 211 -20.57 -12.20 -13.16
C ARG A 211 -19.19 -12.77 -13.46
N ALA A 212 -19.08 -14.09 -13.56
CA ALA A 212 -17.82 -14.77 -13.88
C ALA A 212 -17.24 -14.29 -15.22
N ARG A 213 -18.09 -14.17 -16.25
CA ARG A 213 -17.68 -13.68 -17.57
C ARG A 213 -17.22 -12.22 -17.53
N SER A 214 -17.95 -11.36 -16.81
CA SER A 214 -17.57 -9.96 -16.62
C SER A 214 -16.24 -9.81 -15.89
N ALA A 215 -16.05 -10.56 -14.81
CA ALA A 215 -14.78 -10.59 -14.07
C ALA A 215 -13.62 -11.09 -14.94
N TYR A 216 -13.85 -12.14 -15.75
CA TYR A 216 -12.84 -12.64 -16.68
C TYR A 216 -12.50 -11.63 -17.78
N SER A 217 -13.49 -10.90 -18.30
CA SER A 217 -13.24 -9.86 -19.29
C SER A 217 -12.34 -8.74 -18.75
N VAL A 218 -12.48 -8.38 -17.47
CA VAL A 218 -11.55 -7.44 -16.80
C VAL A 218 -10.18 -8.08 -16.58
N TYR A 219 -10.15 -9.31 -16.06
CA TYR A 219 -8.90 -10.03 -15.81
C TYR A 219 -8.00 -10.09 -17.05
N ASN A 220 -8.60 -10.41 -18.20
CA ASN A 220 -7.88 -10.57 -19.46
C ASN A 220 -7.75 -9.26 -20.28
N GLY A 221 -8.56 -8.24 -20.00
CA GLY A 221 -8.67 -7.04 -20.84
C GLY A 221 -8.45 -5.70 -20.14
N GLY A 222 -8.28 -5.70 -18.82
CA GLY A 222 -8.23 -4.51 -17.97
C GLY A 222 -9.61 -3.99 -17.55
N ALA A 223 -9.62 -3.08 -16.57
CA ALA A 223 -10.85 -2.59 -15.90
C ALA A 223 -11.94 -2.07 -16.84
N SER A 224 -11.57 -1.49 -18.00
CA SER A 224 -12.52 -0.96 -18.98
C SER A 224 -13.30 -2.03 -19.75
N LYS A 225 -13.01 -3.32 -19.55
CA LYS A 225 -13.53 -4.44 -20.33
C LYS A 225 -14.61 -5.26 -19.63
N ILE A 226 -15.18 -4.81 -18.51
CA ILE A 226 -16.16 -5.58 -17.71
C ILE A 226 -17.38 -6.14 -18.46
N CYS A 227 -17.78 -5.56 -19.59
CA CYS A 227 -18.85 -6.08 -20.45
C CYS A 227 -18.36 -6.47 -21.86
N ARG A 228 -17.06 -6.73 -22.05
CA ARG A 228 -16.50 -7.10 -23.36
C ARG A 228 -17.25 -8.26 -24.00
N TRP A 229 -17.64 -9.25 -23.20
CA TRP A 229 -18.33 -10.44 -23.66
C TRP A 229 -19.70 -10.20 -24.33
N THR A 230 -20.33 -9.03 -24.12
CA THR A 230 -21.57 -8.65 -24.85
C THR A 230 -21.30 -8.07 -26.22
N ASN A 231 -20.05 -7.73 -26.54
CA ASN A 231 -19.64 -7.17 -27.82
C ASN A 231 -18.87 -8.22 -28.65
N PRO A 232 -19.53 -8.95 -29.57
CA PRO A 232 -18.86 -9.97 -30.38
C PRO A 232 -17.82 -9.40 -31.36
N ASN A 233 -17.78 -8.08 -31.56
CA ASN A 233 -16.82 -7.42 -32.44
C ASN A 233 -15.55 -6.96 -31.72
N ASP A 234 -15.46 -7.08 -30.39
CA ASP A 234 -14.19 -6.85 -29.70
C ASP A 234 -13.19 -7.93 -30.09
N THR A 235 -11.96 -7.52 -30.42
CA THR A 235 -10.88 -8.43 -30.87
C THR A 235 -10.65 -9.60 -29.92
N TRP A 236 -10.92 -9.42 -28.63
CA TRP A 236 -10.71 -10.42 -27.58
C TRP A 236 -11.98 -11.11 -27.09
N ALA A 237 -13.15 -10.86 -27.71
CA ALA A 237 -14.42 -11.48 -27.31
C ALA A 237 -14.40 -13.01 -27.39
N GLN A 238 -13.57 -13.59 -28.27
CA GLN A 238 -13.39 -15.04 -28.36
C GLN A 238 -12.79 -15.66 -27.09
N ASN A 239 -11.99 -14.91 -26.34
CA ASN A 239 -11.46 -15.39 -25.06
C ASN A 239 -12.57 -15.52 -24.02
N ASP A 240 -13.54 -14.59 -24.00
CA ASP A 240 -14.70 -14.67 -23.10
C ASP A 240 -15.62 -15.85 -23.45
N ILE A 241 -15.76 -16.16 -24.74
CA ILE A 241 -16.51 -17.34 -25.20
C ILE A 241 -15.80 -18.60 -24.73
N GLY A 242 -14.49 -18.70 -24.97
CA GLY A 242 -13.68 -19.85 -24.54
C GLY A 242 -13.68 -20.05 -23.02
N PHE A 243 -13.70 -18.97 -22.24
CA PHE A 243 -13.88 -19.02 -20.79
C PHE A 243 -15.29 -19.51 -20.41
N ALA A 244 -16.34 -18.95 -21.01
CA ALA A 244 -17.72 -19.34 -20.73
C ALA A 244 -17.97 -20.82 -21.05
N ASP A 245 -17.43 -21.32 -22.16
CA ASP A 245 -17.53 -22.73 -22.53
C ASP A 245 -16.87 -23.63 -21.49
N LYS A 246 -15.72 -23.23 -20.94
CA LYS A 246 -15.03 -23.97 -19.87
C LYS A 246 -15.80 -23.91 -18.55
N TYR A 247 -16.36 -22.75 -18.22
CA TYR A 247 -17.23 -22.57 -17.06
C TYR A 247 -18.43 -23.52 -17.14
N ASP A 248 -19.09 -23.59 -18.29
CA ASP A 248 -20.30 -24.40 -18.45
C ASP A 248 -20.00 -25.90 -18.55
N SER A 249 -18.97 -26.29 -19.30
CA SER A 249 -18.68 -27.70 -19.60
C SER A 249 -17.93 -28.43 -18.49
N GLN A 250 -17.17 -27.72 -17.65
CA GLN A 250 -16.43 -28.26 -16.51
C GLN A 250 -15.60 -29.52 -16.85
N THR A 251 -14.98 -29.55 -18.03
CA THR A 251 -14.31 -30.76 -18.55
C THR A 251 -13.15 -31.26 -17.68
N TRP A 252 -12.67 -30.46 -16.73
CA TRP A 252 -11.72 -30.91 -15.69
C TRP A 252 -12.27 -32.06 -14.84
N LEU A 253 -13.60 -32.13 -14.64
CA LEU A 253 -14.25 -33.19 -13.87
C LEU A 253 -14.04 -34.58 -14.49
N ASN A 254 -13.72 -34.67 -15.77
CA ASN A 254 -13.38 -35.94 -16.43
C ASN A 254 -12.08 -36.57 -15.90
N TYR A 255 -11.27 -35.80 -15.16
CA TYR A 255 -9.97 -36.23 -14.62
C TYR A 255 -9.97 -36.33 -13.09
N ILE A 256 -11.10 -36.09 -12.43
CA ILE A 256 -11.23 -36.07 -10.97
C ILE A 256 -12.14 -37.23 -10.57
N GLY A 257 -11.62 -38.14 -9.75
CA GLY A 257 -12.39 -39.28 -9.24
C GLY A 257 -13.26 -38.93 -8.04
N ASP A 258 -12.79 -38.01 -7.20
CA ASP A 258 -13.48 -37.57 -5.99
C ASP A 258 -13.40 -36.04 -5.84
N THR A 259 -14.52 -35.34 -6.04
CA THR A 259 -14.56 -33.87 -5.90
C THR A 259 -14.48 -33.40 -4.44
N TYR A 260 -14.56 -34.31 -3.47
CA TYR A 260 -14.51 -34.02 -2.04
C TYR A 260 -13.19 -34.39 -1.39
N GLN A 261 -12.24 -34.95 -2.13
CA GLN A 261 -10.90 -35.25 -1.60
C GLN A 261 -10.31 -34.01 -0.91
N GLU A 262 -9.73 -34.23 0.27
CA GLU A 262 -8.92 -33.22 0.96
C GLU A 262 -7.54 -33.16 0.33
N THR A 263 -7.03 -31.94 0.19
CA THR A 263 -5.65 -31.70 -0.28
C THR A 263 -4.65 -32.15 0.77
N THR A 264 -3.47 -32.58 0.32
CA THR A 264 -2.34 -32.90 1.21
C THR A 264 -1.53 -31.66 1.60
N LEU A 265 -1.88 -30.49 1.06
CA LEU A 265 -1.25 -29.20 1.35
C LEU A 265 -2.02 -28.42 2.42
N ASP A 266 -1.29 -27.75 3.32
CA ASP A 266 -1.86 -26.84 4.32
C ASP A 266 -2.24 -25.50 3.68
N ILE A 267 -3.48 -25.41 3.20
CA ILE A 267 -3.97 -24.24 2.47
C ILE A 267 -3.92 -22.95 3.29
N PRO A 268 -4.44 -22.89 4.54
CA PRO A 268 -4.31 -21.67 5.33
C PRO A 268 -2.86 -21.22 5.51
N CYS A 269 -1.94 -22.15 5.80
CA CYS A 269 -0.53 -21.81 5.98
C CYS A 269 0.06 -21.15 4.73
N PHE A 270 -0.09 -21.80 3.56
CA PHE A 270 0.47 -21.27 2.32
C PHE A 270 -0.25 -20.01 1.81
N MET A 271 -1.55 -19.87 2.07
CA MET A 271 -2.33 -18.70 1.65
C MET A 271 -2.00 -17.44 2.46
N GLU A 272 -1.51 -17.61 3.69
CA GLU A 272 -1.10 -16.51 4.58
C GLU A 272 0.39 -16.15 4.45
N GLY A 273 1.16 -16.90 3.65
CA GLY A 273 2.59 -16.65 3.47
C GLY A 273 3.43 -16.94 4.72
N ASN A 274 2.94 -17.81 5.61
CA ASN A 274 3.64 -18.12 6.86
C ASN A 274 4.95 -18.86 6.57
N PRO A 275 6.07 -18.51 7.23
CA PRO A 275 7.32 -19.25 7.07
C PRO A 275 7.16 -20.67 7.65
N GLY A 276 7.64 -21.68 6.92
CA GLY A 276 7.68 -23.06 7.41
C GLY A 276 6.53 -23.98 6.98
N CYS A 277 5.64 -23.54 6.07
CA CYS A 277 4.65 -24.42 5.49
C CYS A 277 5.33 -25.55 4.70
N THR A 278 4.97 -26.80 4.98
CA THR A 278 5.47 -27.97 4.24
C THR A 278 4.33 -28.88 3.81
N ALA A 279 4.52 -29.68 2.76
CA ALA A 279 3.59 -30.76 2.43
C ALA A 279 3.77 -31.88 3.44
N VAL A 280 2.77 -32.20 4.27
CA VAL A 280 2.89 -33.33 5.21
C VAL A 280 1.57 -34.06 5.42
N ALA A 281 1.70 -35.38 5.59
CA ALA A 281 0.65 -36.26 6.09
C ALA A 281 -0.11 -35.65 7.27
N ALA A 282 -1.44 -35.74 7.21
CA ALA A 282 -2.32 -35.24 8.27
C ALA A 282 -1.89 -35.80 9.63
N VAL A 283 -1.53 -34.91 10.55
CA VAL A 283 -1.25 -35.22 11.95
C VAL A 283 -2.42 -34.74 12.81
N ASN A 284 -2.71 -35.43 13.91
CA ASN A 284 -3.73 -34.96 14.85
C ASN A 284 -3.25 -33.68 15.54
N ALA A 285 -3.89 -32.55 15.23
CA ALA A 285 -3.55 -31.26 15.81
C ALA A 285 -3.73 -31.23 17.34
N ASP A 286 -4.62 -32.04 17.91
CA ASP A 286 -4.90 -32.09 19.35
C ASP A 286 -3.95 -33.01 20.14
N ASP A 287 -3.08 -33.75 19.46
CA ASP A 287 -2.10 -34.62 20.13
C ASP A 287 -0.82 -33.81 20.45
N PRO A 288 -0.48 -33.59 21.74
CA PRO A 288 0.68 -32.82 22.15
C PRO A 288 2.02 -33.37 21.65
N ALA A 289 2.08 -34.65 21.25
CA ALA A 289 3.28 -35.24 20.65
C ALA A 289 3.62 -34.60 19.29
N ASN A 290 2.64 -33.98 18.62
CA ASN A 290 2.84 -33.36 17.32
C ASN A 290 3.27 -31.89 17.40
N TRP A 291 3.15 -31.24 18.56
CA TRP A 291 3.38 -29.79 18.72
C TRP A 291 4.84 -29.33 18.68
N PRO A 292 5.82 -30.05 19.28
CA PRO A 292 7.20 -29.58 19.33
C PRO A 292 7.76 -29.27 17.94
N GLY A 293 8.46 -28.15 17.82
CA GLY A 293 9.07 -27.73 16.56
C GLY A 293 8.12 -27.09 15.55
N ARG A 294 6.80 -27.12 15.76
CA ARG A 294 5.81 -26.52 14.83
C ARG A 294 5.37 -25.13 15.26
N GLN A 295 4.86 -24.38 14.30
CA GLN A 295 4.06 -23.18 14.55
C GLN A 295 2.63 -23.59 14.90
N ILE A 296 2.06 -22.98 15.94
CA ILE A 296 0.78 -23.38 16.52
C ILE A 296 -0.12 -22.15 16.65
N TYR A 297 -1.32 -22.21 16.09
CA TYR A 297 -2.34 -21.17 16.24
C TYR A 297 -3.31 -21.57 17.33
N LEU A 298 -3.33 -20.81 18.42
CA LEU A 298 -4.25 -21.06 19.52
C LEU A 298 -5.63 -20.48 19.21
N ALA A 299 -6.68 -21.11 19.74
CA ALA A 299 -8.05 -20.61 19.62
C ALA A 299 -8.25 -19.20 20.21
N SER A 300 -7.36 -18.76 21.09
CA SER A 300 -7.34 -17.40 21.65
C SER A 300 -6.75 -16.33 20.70
N GLY A 301 -6.25 -16.73 19.53
CA GLY A 301 -5.78 -15.86 18.46
C GLY A 301 -4.27 -15.66 18.39
N GLU A 302 -3.51 -16.13 19.40
CA GLU A 302 -2.06 -16.03 19.39
C GLU A 302 -1.40 -17.11 18.51
N THR A 303 -0.22 -16.78 17.99
CA THR A 303 0.66 -17.71 17.27
C THR A 303 1.83 -18.09 18.15
N CYS A 304 2.11 -19.38 18.27
CA CYS A 304 2.98 -19.92 19.31
C CYS A 304 3.94 -21.00 18.80
N ARG A 305 4.95 -21.26 19.64
CA ARG A 305 5.86 -22.41 19.63
C ARG A 305 5.64 -23.21 20.90
N PHE A 306 5.59 -24.53 20.81
CA PHE A 306 5.51 -25.39 22.00
C PHE A 306 6.90 -25.88 22.40
N GLU A 307 7.48 -25.26 23.42
CA GLU A 307 8.85 -25.49 23.85
C GLU A 307 8.88 -25.85 25.33
N GLY A 308 9.51 -26.98 25.69
CA GLY A 308 9.68 -27.39 27.09
C GLY A 308 8.36 -27.57 27.88
N GLY A 309 7.24 -27.83 27.21
CA GLY A 309 5.92 -27.96 27.85
C GLY A 309 5.16 -26.65 28.02
N THR A 310 5.63 -25.55 27.45
CA THR A 310 4.99 -24.22 27.50
C THR A 310 4.76 -23.69 26.09
N PHE A 311 3.65 -22.96 25.89
CA PHE A 311 3.42 -22.20 24.68
C PHE A 311 4.12 -20.84 24.78
N GLU A 312 5.16 -20.65 23.97
CA GLU A 312 5.83 -19.39 23.76
C GLU A 312 5.13 -18.67 22.60
N CYS A 313 4.42 -17.58 22.88
CA CYS A 313 3.45 -16.99 21.96
C CYS A 313 3.77 -15.54 21.62
N VAL A 314 3.30 -15.10 20.45
CA VAL A 314 3.18 -13.69 20.07
C VAL A 314 1.72 -13.37 19.77
N ALA A 315 1.33 -12.12 19.98
CA ALA A 315 -0.06 -11.69 19.78
C ALA A 315 -0.45 -11.61 18.30
N ASN A 316 0.50 -11.32 17.40
CA ASN A 316 0.27 -11.20 15.97
C ASN A 316 1.09 -12.26 15.21
N PRO A 317 0.49 -13.02 14.27
CA PRO A 317 1.21 -14.01 13.48
C PRO A 317 2.48 -13.49 12.81
N VAL A 318 2.52 -12.24 12.36
CA VAL A 318 3.70 -11.66 11.69
C VAL A 318 4.93 -11.57 12.61
N ASP A 319 4.72 -11.57 13.93
CA ASP A 319 5.78 -11.48 14.92
C ASP A 319 6.40 -12.85 15.25
N ILE A 320 5.84 -13.97 14.75
CA ILE A 320 6.32 -15.32 15.04
C ILE A 320 7.78 -15.54 14.62
N MET A 321 8.27 -14.72 13.67
CA MET A 321 9.65 -14.75 13.22
C MET A 321 10.64 -14.56 14.37
N CYS A 322 10.35 -13.75 15.39
CA CYS A 322 11.25 -13.61 16.54
C CYS A 322 11.42 -14.94 17.30
N LEU A 323 10.32 -15.68 17.48
CA LEU A 323 10.34 -16.99 18.12
C LEU A 323 11.02 -18.04 17.23
N ASN A 324 10.79 -18.00 15.92
CA ASN A 324 11.49 -18.87 14.98
C ASN A 324 13.00 -18.59 14.95
N ILE A 325 13.44 -17.34 15.08
CA ILE A 325 14.87 -17.02 15.21
C ILE A 325 15.43 -17.56 16.53
N GLN A 326 14.68 -17.42 17.63
CA GLN A 326 15.09 -17.86 18.95
C GLN A 326 15.17 -19.39 19.08
N TYR A 327 14.21 -20.13 18.53
CA TYR A 327 14.07 -21.58 18.68
C TYR A 327 14.47 -22.38 17.43
N GLY A 328 14.81 -21.70 16.34
CA GLY A 328 15.13 -22.30 15.05
C GLY A 328 13.91 -22.51 14.15
N ALA A 329 14.18 -23.01 12.94
CA ALA A 329 13.16 -23.17 11.91
C ALA A 329 12.00 -24.05 12.38
N PRO A 330 10.74 -23.68 12.08
CA PRO A 330 9.64 -24.60 12.24
C PRO A 330 9.86 -25.87 11.41
N THR A 331 9.47 -27.00 12.00
CA THR A 331 9.52 -28.33 11.38
C THR A 331 8.10 -28.82 11.14
N GLY A 332 7.73 -29.06 9.87
CA GLY A 332 6.40 -29.54 9.53
C GLY A 332 5.34 -28.44 9.41
N THR A 333 4.11 -28.83 9.04
CA THR A 333 2.96 -27.92 8.94
C THR A 333 2.61 -27.24 10.26
N SER A 334 2.00 -26.06 10.15
CA SER A 334 1.41 -25.40 11.31
C SER A 334 0.21 -26.20 11.83
N LEU A 335 -0.12 -26.05 13.11
CA LEU A 335 -1.26 -26.75 13.74
C LEU A 335 -2.21 -25.76 14.41
N SER A 336 -3.49 -26.09 14.42
CA SER A 336 -4.52 -25.33 15.13
C SER A 336 -5.28 -26.25 16.09
N PRO A 337 -4.68 -26.60 17.25
CA PRO A 337 -5.33 -27.43 18.26
C PRO A 337 -6.59 -26.76 18.84
N THR A 338 -7.51 -27.57 19.34
CA THR A 338 -8.69 -27.09 20.04
C THR A 338 -8.32 -26.43 21.38
N ALA A 339 -9.17 -25.54 21.87
CA ALA A 339 -8.97 -24.89 23.17
C ALA A 339 -8.82 -25.93 24.30
N GLY A 340 -9.67 -26.96 24.31
CA GLY A 340 -9.62 -28.02 25.30
C GLY A 340 -8.32 -28.82 25.31
N ALA A 341 -7.64 -28.98 24.15
CA ALA A 341 -6.34 -29.64 24.09
C ALA A 341 -5.22 -28.79 24.72
N THR A 342 -5.32 -27.47 24.64
CA THR A 342 -4.27 -26.53 25.05
C THR A 342 -4.44 -25.96 26.45
N GLU A 343 -5.64 -26.04 27.04
CA GLU A 343 -5.98 -25.51 28.37
C GLU A 343 -5.08 -26.01 29.52
N SER A 344 -4.49 -27.21 29.41
CA SER A 344 -3.63 -27.77 30.45
C SER A 344 -2.18 -27.25 30.45
N TYR A 345 -1.80 -26.42 29.49
CA TYR A 345 -0.43 -25.97 29.29
C TYR A 345 -0.28 -24.47 29.60
N SER A 346 0.86 -24.10 30.18
CA SER A 346 1.18 -22.68 30.41
C SER A 346 1.43 -21.95 29.09
N LYS A 347 1.10 -20.65 29.09
CA LYS A 347 1.34 -19.73 27.98
C LYS A 347 2.18 -18.55 28.45
N THR A 348 3.24 -18.26 27.72
CA THR A 348 4.05 -17.04 27.84
C THR A 348 3.80 -16.18 26.61
N LEU A 349 3.19 -15.02 26.79
CA LEU A 349 2.99 -14.06 25.70
C LEU A 349 4.17 -13.08 25.65
N HIS A 350 4.90 -13.09 24.54
CA HIS A 350 6.00 -12.18 24.27
C HIS A 350 5.49 -10.92 23.58
N GLU A 351 5.90 -9.77 24.12
CA GLU A 351 5.70 -8.49 23.46
C GLU A 351 6.70 -8.39 22.30
N LYS A 352 6.23 -8.02 21.10
CA LYS A 352 7.01 -7.97 19.84
C LYS A 352 8.40 -7.37 20.04
N HIS A 353 8.48 -6.20 20.64
CA HIS A 353 9.73 -5.46 20.80
C HIS A 353 10.72 -6.19 21.70
N SER A 354 10.25 -6.71 22.82
CA SER A 354 11.08 -7.53 23.71
C SER A 354 11.55 -8.84 23.04
N CYS A 355 10.69 -9.48 22.24
CA CYS A 355 10.99 -10.73 21.56
C CYS A 355 12.09 -10.54 20.51
N TYR A 356 11.93 -9.58 19.59
CA TYR A 356 12.93 -9.32 18.56
C TYR A 356 14.25 -8.79 19.13
N ALA A 357 14.20 -7.93 20.16
CA ALA A 357 15.41 -7.46 20.82
C ALA A 357 16.25 -8.60 21.43
N GLY A 358 15.57 -9.64 21.96
CA GLY A 358 16.23 -10.84 22.48
C GLY A 358 16.70 -11.80 21.39
N ALA A 359 15.96 -11.91 20.28
CA ALA A 359 16.21 -12.89 19.23
C ALA A 359 17.23 -12.43 18.17
N VAL A 360 17.26 -11.12 17.83
CA VAL A 360 18.00 -10.61 16.67
C VAL A 360 19.20 -9.79 17.14
N ALA A 361 20.39 -10.38 17.04
CA ALA A 361 21.63 -9.70 17.40
C ALA A 361 21.86 -8.43 16.56
N GLY A 362 22.21 -7.34 17.24
CA GLY A 362 22.53 -6.06 16.61
C GLY A 362 21.32 -5.32 16.00
N LEU A 363 20.09 -5.73 16.31
CA LEU A 363 18.89 -5.03 15.89
C LEU A 363 18.75 -3.72 16.67
N ALA A 364 18.56 -2.61 15.97
CA ALA A 364 18.14 -1.36 16.58
C ALA A 364 16.62 -1.36 16.74
N THR A 365 16.16 -1.03 17.94
CA THR A 365 14.75 -1.04 18.35
C THR A 365 14.12 0.35 18.23
N VAL A 366 12.79 0.42 18.36
CA VAL A 366 12.02 1.67 18.22
C VAL A 366 12.49 2.71 19.25
N GLY A 367 12.81 3.90 18.77
CA GLY A 367 13.34 5.02 19.56
C GLY A 367 14.87 5.12 19.54
N GLU A 368 15.58 4.03 19.25
CA GLU A 368 17.05 4.05 19.13
C GLU A 368 17.51 4.80 17.87
N SER A 369 18.79 5.15 17.87
CA SER A 369 19.41 5.93 16.79
C SER A 369 20.37 5.08 15.98
N VAL A 370 20.25 5.17 14.66
CA VAL A 370 21.12 4.48 13.69
C VAL A 370 21.75 5.45 12.72
N ARG A 371 23.03 5.26 12.40
CA ARG A 371 23.71 5.93 11.30
C ARG A 371 23.53 5.10 10.04
N SER A 372 23.01 5.70 8.97
CA SER A 372 22.99 5.08 7.65
C SER A 372 24.40 5.13 7.08
N GLU A 373 25.04 4.00 6.81
CA GLU A 373 26.41 3.97 6.25
C GLU A 373 26.41 4.15 4.73
N LEU A 374 25.28 3.85 4.09
CA LEU A 374 25.07 3.98 2.65
C LEU A 374 23.88 4.91 2.34
N ASN A 375 23.82 5.37 1.10
CA ASN A 375 22.61 5.97 0.55
C ASN A 375 21.65 4.85 0.18
N VAL A 376 20.52 4.76 0.88
CA VAL A 376 19.54 3.68 0.68
C VAL A 376 18.19 4.28 0.28
N THR A 377 17.65 3.82 -0.85
CA THR A 377 16.33 4.26 -1.31
C THR A 377 15.27 3.86 -0.29
N MET A 378 14.49 4.84 0.18
CA MET A 378 13.36 4.63 1.07
C MET A 378 12.18 4.02 0.31
N ARG A 379 11.51 3.06 0.95
CA ARG A 379 10.42 2.28 0.38
C ARG A 379 9.16 2.38 1.24
N ALA A 380 7.99 2.26 0.63
CA ALA A 380 6.70 2.35 1.32
C ALA A 380 6.51 1.20 2.33
N THR A 381 7.00 0.02 1.99
CA THR A 381 7.03 -1.19 2.82
C THR A 381 8.42 -1.82 2.79
N PRO A 382 8.77 -2.75 3.69
CA PRO A 382 10.03 -3.49 3.63
C PRO A 382 10.21 -4.16 2.26
N GLY A 383 11.24 -3.75 1.51
CA GLY A 383 11.51 -4.24 0.16
C GLY A 383 10.56 -3.75 -0.96
N GLY A 384 9.46 -3.06 -0.62
CA GLY A 384 8.42 -2.63 -1.57
C GLY A 384 8.78 -1.44 -2.45
N SER A 385 7.78 -0.76 -3.03
CA SER A 385 8.00 0.32 -4.01
C SER A 385 8.80 1.50 -3.45
N SER A 386 9.64 2.09 -4.30
CA SER A 386 10.43 3.30 -3.99
C SER A 386 9.52 4.52 -3.76
N LEU A 387 9.86 5.34 -2.76
CA LEU A 387 9.22 6.63 -2.50
C LEU A 387 9.89 7.79 -3.26
N GLY A 388 10.93 7.51 -4.05
CA GLY A 388 11.75 8.53 -4.73
C GLY A 388 12.63 9.35 -3.77
N ILE A 389 12.81 8.88 -2.54
CA ILE A 389 13.62 9.51 -1.48
C ILE A 389 14.68 8.52 -1.04
N THR A 390 15.86 9.02 -0.65
CA THR A 390 17.01 8.20 -0.26
C THR A 390 17.52 8.69 1.08
N SER A 391 17.88 7.77 1.98
CA SER A 391 18.68 8.10 3.15
C SER A 391 20.05 8.62 2.74
N LYS A 392 20.72 9.31 3.66
CA LYS A 392 22.05 9.89 3.42
C LYS A 392 23.10 9.13 4.21
N ALA A 393 24.13 8.66 3.52
CA ALA A 393 25.31 8.09 4.15
C ALA A 393 25.89 9.07 5.20
N GLY A 394 26.23 8.55 6.38
CA GLY A 394 26.71 9.28 7.54
C GLY A 394 25.64 9.99 8.37
N LYS A 395 24.40 10.13 7.89
CA LYS A 395 23.31 10.76 8.65
C LYS A 395 22.73 9.79 9.69
N VAL A 396 22.40 10.34 10.86
CA VAL A 396 21.77 9.62 11.96
C VAL A 396 20.26 9.79 11.90
N TYR A 397 19.55 8.68 12.05
CA TYR A 397 18.10 8.56 12.01
C TYR A 397 17.60 7.89 13.28
N GLN A 398 16.39 8.27 13.71
CA GLN A 398 15.68 7.53 14.75
C GLN A 398 14.91 6.37 14.11
N VAL A 399 15.01 5.18 14.70
CA VAL A 399 14.23 4.00 14.28
C VAL A 399 12.81 4.15 14.79
N LEU A 400 11.85 4.18 13.87
CA LEU A 400 10.42 4.37 14.19
C LEU A 400 9.64 3.04 14.16
N ASP A 401 10.13 2.11 13.37
CA ASP A 401 9.71 0.71 13.32
C ASP A 401 10.85 -0.11 12.72
N TYR A 402 10.76 -1.43 12.87
CA TYR A 402 11.65 -2.34 12.19
C TYR A 402 10.89 -3.58 11.71
N VAL A 403 11.42 -4.19 10.65
CA VAL A 403 10.97 -5.48 10.15
C VAL A 403 12.19 -6.37 9.93
N VAL A 404 12.10 -7.61 10.41
CA VAL A 404 13.11 -8.64 10.20
C VAL A 404 12.48 -9.79 9.43
N ASN A 405 12.99 -10.03 8.23
CA ASN A 405 12.50 -11.08 7.34
C ASN A 405 13.58 -12.13 7.11
N ASP A 406 13.16 -13.32 6.70
CA ASP A 406 14.01 -14.51 6.48
C ASP A 406 14.70 -14.99 7.77
N LEU A 407 14.46 -16.25 8.12
CA LEU A 407 14.98 -16.85 9.33
C LEU A 407 16.52 -16.89 9.38
N ASN A 408 17.15 -17.16 8.24
CA ASN A 408 18.59 -17.43 8.16
C ASN A 408 19.36 -16.15 7.85
N ALA A 409 18.90 -15.38 6.87
CA ALA A 409 19.53 -14.14 6.48
C ALA A 409 19.22 -13.01 7.48
N GLN A 410 18.02 -12.99 8.06
CA GLN A 410 17.56 -11.92 8.96
C GLN A 410 17.75 -10.54 8.33
N TYR A 411 17.13 -10.33 7.16
CA TYR A 411 17.12 -9.04 6.48
C TYR A 411 16.42 -8.02 7.38
N ARG A 412 17.12 -6.93 7.71
CA ARG A 412 16.63 -5.85 8.56
C ARG A 412 16.14 -4.70 7.71
N TYR A 413 15.01 -4.14 8.09
CA TYR A 413 14.50 -2.89 7.54
C TYR A 413 14.15 -1.96 8.69
N TYR A 414 14.52 -0.68 8.58
CA TYR A 414 14.20 0.34 9.56
C TYR A 414 13.30 1.40 8.95
N LEU A 415 12.17 1.69 9.59
CA LEU A 415 11.34 2.84 9.26
C LEU A 415 12.00 4.11 9.81
N ILE A 416 12.27 5.06 8.94
CA ILE A 416 12.90 6.35 9.27
C ILE A 416 12.08 7.52 8.70
N SER A 417 12.33 8.73 9.21
CA SER A 417 11.85 9.99 8.64
C SER A 417 12.96 10.70 7.86
N GLU A 418 12.69 11.08 6.62
CA GLU A 418 13.54 11.99 5.82
C GLU A 418 12.64 12.98 5.09
N ASN A 419 12.93 14.28 5.25
CA ASN A 419 12.15 15.37 4.66
C ASN A 419 10.64 15.29 4.99
N GLY A 420 10.32 14.92 6.24
CA GLY A 420 8.94 14.81 6.72
C GLY A 420 8.15 13.63 6.14
N ARG A 421 8.80 12.69 5.43
CA ARG A 421 8.17 11.46 4.94
C ARG A 421 8.74 10.23 5.64
N LEU A 422 7.85 9.31 5.96
CA LEU A 422 8.18 8.01 6.55
C LEU A 422 8.44 6.98 5.44
N GLY A 423 9.46 6.14 5.63
CA GLY A 423 9.74 5.03 4.72
C GLY A 423 10.80 4.09 5.27
N TYR A 424 10.78 2.84 4.79
CA TYR A 424 11.72 1.82 5.19
C TYR A 424 13.02 1.91 4.39
N ILE A 425 14.15 1.81 5.08
CA ILE A 425 15.45 1.56 4.47
C ILE A 425 15.90 0.13 4.76
N TYR A 426 16.58 -0.48 3.80
CA TYR A 426 17.28 -1.74 4.02
C TYR A 426 18.51 -1.49 4.90
N ALA A 427 18.64 -2.29 5.96
CA ALA A 427 19.68 -2.18 6.98
C ALA A 427 20.58 -3.42 7.04
N GLY A 428 20.64 -4.19 5.94
CA GLY A 428 21.49 -5.35 5.80
C GLY A 428 20.91 -6.63 6.41
N LYS A 429 21.66 -7.72 6.26
CA LYS A 429 21.39 -9.05 6.80
C LYS A 429 22.36 -9.37 7.94
N ILE A 430 22.18 -10.49 8.62
CA ILE A 430 22.98 -10.85 9.81
C ILE A 430 24.50 -10.81 9.55
N SER A 431 24.94 -11.13 8.34
CA SER A 431 26.36 -11.14 7.98
C SER A 431 26.95 -9.76 7.66
N ASP A 432 26.12 -8.74 7.38
CA ASP A 432 26.60 -7.45 6.85
C ASP A 432 25.88 -6.21 7.36
N HIS A 433 24.96 -6.32 8.33
CA HIS A 433 24.14 -5.19 8.79
C HIS A 433 24.96 -3.96 9.20
N GLY A 434 26.14 -4.16 9.80
CA GLY A 434 27.05 -3.06 10.16
C GLY A 434 27.63 -2.28 8.98
N ASN A 435 27.57 -2.81 7.75
CA ASN A 435 27.96 -2.08 6.53
C ASN A 435 26.83 -1.19 5.99
N TRP A 436 25.61 -1.37 6.48
CA TRP A 436 24.41 -0.67 6.04
C TRP A 436 23.94 0.35 7.06
N ALA A 437 23.86 -0.06 8.33
CA ALA A 437 23.47 0.78 9.44
C ALA A 437 24.21 0.39 10.72
N THR A 438 24.72 1.39 11.43
CA THR A 438 25.38 1.20 12.74
C THR A 438 24.63 1.94 13.84
N SER A 439 24.80 1.51 15.10
CA SER A 439 24.27 2.26 16.24
C SER A 439 24.96 3.62 16.34
N ALA A 440 24.19 4.67 16.63
CA ALA A 440 24.68 6.04 16.74
C ALA A 440 24.21 6.68 18.06
N SER A 441 24.88 7.77 18.47
CA SER A 441 24.44 8.49 19.66
C SER A 441 23.14 9.23 19.39
N TYR A 442 22.20 9.14 20.34
CA TYR A 442 20.96 9.89 20.31
C TYR A 442 21.17 11.40 20.16
N SER A 443 22.26 11.94 20.74
CA SER A 443 22.62 13.35 20.64
C SER A 443 23.00 13.82 19.23
N GLU A 444 23.23 12.90 18.29
CA GLU A 444 23.56 13.21 16.90
C GLU A 444 22.32 13.36 16.01
N LEU A 445 21.12 13.08 16.53
CA LEU A 445 19.87 13.26 15.80
C LEU A 445 19.64 14.75 15.47
N SER A 446 19.37 15.03 14.21
CA SER A 446 18.90 16.35 13.78
C SER A 446 17.40 16.57 14.06
N GLU A 447 16.66 15.48 14.23
CA GLU A 447 15.22 15.47 14.46
C GLU A 447 14.89 14.36 15.46
N VAL A 448 14.11 14.71 16.48
CA VAL A 448 13.66 13.79 17.53
C VAL A 448 12.15 13.66 17.42
N LEU A 449 11.67 12.45 17.15
CA LEU A 449 10.24 12.13 17.09
C LEU A 449 9.76 11.40 18.35
N ILE A 450 10.60 10.50 18.87
CA ILE A 450 10.36 9.73 20.10
C ILE A 450 11.39 10.18 21.15
N PRO A 451 11.03 11.14 22.03
CA PRO A 451 11.82 11.52 23.19
C PRO A 451 12.37 10.32 23.97
N GLN A 452 13.62 10.40 24.41
CA GLN A 452 14.32 9.34 25.13
C GLN A 452 14.53 9.71 26.61
N PRO A 453 14.90 8.74 27.46
CA PRO A 453 15.19 9.02 28.87
C PRO A 453 16.20 10.16 29.03
N GLY A 454 15.82 11.18 29.81
CA GLY A 454 16.58 12.41 30.00
C GLY A 454 15.94 13.63 29.33
N ASP A 455 15.18 13.44 28.26
CA ASP A 455 14.53 14.53 27.53
C ASP A 455 13.38 15.15 28.30
N HIS A 456 13.00 16.35 27.89
CA HIS A 456 11.80 17.02 28.36
C HIS A 456 10.73 16.98 27.27
N ILE A 457 9.51 16.68 27.68
CA ILE A 457 8.31 16.66 26.84
C ILE A 457 7.28 17.63 27.40
N ARG A 458 6.39 18.10 26.53
CA ARG A 458 5.24 18.95 26.86
C ARG A 458 3.94 18.22 26.54
N ILE A 459 2.99 18.22 27.46
CA ILE A 459 1.68 17.60 27.26
C ILE A 459 0.86 18.47 26.31
N VAL A 460 0.35 17.88 25.23
CA VAL A 460 -0.36 18.62 24.18
C VAL A 460 -1.85 18.78 24.47
N PRO A 461 -2.61 17.74 24.86
CA PRO A 461 -4.05 17.88 25.08
C PRO A 461 -4.37 18.91 26.15
N GLU A 462 -5.23 19.89 25.84
CA GLU A 462 -5.66 20.92 26.80
C GLU A 462 -6.39 20.31 28.01
N SER A 463 -7.11 19.22 27.79
CA SER A 463 -7.78 18.43 28.84
C SER A 463 -6.81 17.70 29.77
N GLY A 464 -5.52 17.69 29.45
CA GLY A 464 -4.48 16.93 30.15
C GLY A 464 -4.40 15.47 29.69
N ILE A 465 -3.53 14.72 30.37
CA ILE A 465 -3.23 13.32 30.04
C ILE A 465 -3.22 12.43 31.28
N SER A 466 -3.72 11.20 31.14
CA SER A 466 -3.73 10.21 32.23
C SER A 466 -2.32 9.70 32.52
N LEU A 467 -1.88 9.82 33.78
CA LEU A 467 -0.74 9.12 34.34
C LEU A 467 -1.20 7.79 34.93
N ARG A 468 -0.57 6.67 34.55
CA ARG A 468 -0.95 5.32 34.96
C ARG A 468 0.21 4.58 35.64
N ASP A 469 -0.06 3.60 36.48
CA ASP A 469 0.97 2.81 37.20
C ASP A 469 1.84 1.94 36.27
N ALA A 470 1.26 1.49 35.16
CA ALA A 470 1.91 0.80 34.05
C ALA A 470 1.35 1.32 32.71
N PRO A 471 1.98 1.03 31.56
CA PRO A 471 1.37 1.24 30.25
C PRO A 471 -0.04 0.63 30.19
N GLY A 472 -1.07 1.47 29.97
CA GLY A 472 -2.48 1.04 29.99
C GLY A 472 -3.04 0.63 31.36
N GLY A 473 -2.28 0.74 32.45
CA GLY A 473 -2.64 0.31 33.81
C GLY A 473 -3.65 1.21 34.54
N ASN A 474 -3.68 1.16 35.87
CA ASN A 474 -4.61 1.95 36.67
C ASN A 474 -4.26 3.44 36.65
N LEU A 475 -5.28 4.31 36.65
CA LEU A 475 -5.09 5.77 36.72
C LEU A 475 -4.52 6.18 38.09
N LEU A 476 -3.41 6.91 38.06
CA LEU A 476 -2.79 7.52 39.24
C LEU A 476 -3.17 9.01 39.38
N ALA A 477 -3.08 9.76 38.27
CA ALA A 477 -3.38 11.19 38.22
C ALA A 477 -3.68 11.64 36.79
N THR A 478 -4.15 12.88 36.63
CA THR A 478 -4.23 13.55 35.32
C THR A 478 -3.24 14.71 35.32
N ILE A 479 -2.27 14.70 34.40
CA ILE A 479 -1.31 15.78 34.21
C ILE A 479 -1.96 16.85 33.32
N PRO A 480 -2.07 18.11 33.76
CA PRO A 480 -2.67 19.17 32.94
C PRO A 480 -1.91 19.40 31.62
N GLY A 481 -2.63 19.90 30.62
CA GLY A 481 -2.04 20.35 29.35
C GLY A 481 -0.95 21.40 29.54
N ASP A 482 -0.05 21.49 28.56
CA ASP A 482 1.09 22.41 28.50
C ASP A 482 2.16 22.21 29.60
N LYS A 483 1.98 21.23 30.49
CA LYS A 483 2.99 20.89 31.50
C LYS A 483 4.20 20.22 30.88
N LYS A 484 5.39 20.66 31.29
CA LYS A 484 6.67 20.04 30.93
C LYS A 484 7.03 18.91 31.89
N ARG A 485 7.44 17.75 31.37
CA ARG A 485 7.84 16.58 32.15
C ARG A 485 9.15 16.03 31.62
N ARG A 486 10.01 15.58 32.52
CA ARG A 486 11.21 14.84 32.15
C ARG A 486 10.84 13.38 31.94
N VAL A 487 11.34 12.79 30.85
CA VAL A 487 11.19 11.37 30.54
C VAL A 487 12.26 10.59 31.30
N PHE A 488 11.86 9.52 32.00
CA PHE A 488 12.78 8.64 32.73
C PHE A 488 12.84 7.23 32.13
N SER A 489 11.79 6.81 31.42
CA SER A 489 11.76 5.56 30.67
C SER A 489 10.83 5.70 29.46
N VAL A 490 11.05 4.86 28.46
CA VAL A 490 10.21 4.74 27.26
C VAL A 490 9.85 3.28 27.13
N VAL A 491 8.57 2.99 26.90
CA VAL A 491 8.08 1.65 26.62
C VAL A 491 7.32 1.68 25.31
N VAL A 492 7.61 0.74 24.43
CA VAL A 492 6.93 0.57 23.14
C VAL A 492 6.13 -0.73 23.19
N GLN A 493 4.86 -0.69 22.78
CA GLN A 493 3.98 -1.86 22.84
C GLN A 493 3.08 -1.99 21.61
N GLY A 494 2.81 -3.25 21.26
CA GLY A 494 1.76 -3.64 20.32
C GLY A 494 2.11 -3.37 18.87
N ALA A 495 1.22 -3.82 17.97
CA ALA A 495 1.43 -3.77 16.52
C ALA A 495 1.47 -2.34 15.94
N ASP A 496 0.94 -1.35 16.66
CA ASP A 496 0.91 0.05 16.26
C ASP A 496 2.16 0.85 16.71
N ASN A 497 3.08 0.21 17.44
CA ASN A 497 4.19 0.85 18.15
C ASN A 497 3.67 2.00 19.04
N SER A 498 2.77 1.67 19.97
CA SER A 498 2.28 2.61 20.97
C SER A 498 3.40 2.96 21.94
N ILE A 499 3.67 4.26 22.09
CA ILE A 499 4.74 4.77 22.94
C ILE A 499 4.17 5.18 24.29
N TYR A 500 4.87 4.84 25.37
CA TYR A 500 4.55 5.26 26.73
C TYR A 500 5.77 5.88 27.40
N TYR A 501 5.61 7.07 27.95
CA TYR A 501 6.68 7.78 28.64
C TYR A 501 6.52 7.65 30.16
N GLY A 502 7.54 7.12 30.82
CA GLY A 502 7.67 7.15 32.26
C GLY A 502 8.00 8.57 32.73
N VAL A 503 7.11 9.18 33.52
CA VAL A 503 7.22 10.56 34.02
C VAL A 503 6.83 10.64 35.49
N ALA A 504 7.13 11.78 36.11
CA ALA A 504 6.81 12.08 37.50
C ALA A 504 5.89 13.29 37.58
N TYR A 505 4.87 13.22 38.42
CA TYR A 505 3.92 14.31 38.66
C TYR A 505 3.40 14.25 40.09
N ASP A 506 3.54 15.35 40.84
CA ASP A 506 3.10 15.48 42.23
C ASP A 506 3.50 14.26 43.11
N ASP A 507 4.79 13.94 43.10
CA ASP A 507 5.42 12.79 43.79
C ASP A 507 4.99 11.39 43.32
N LEU A 508 4.10 11.29 42.33
CA LEU A 508 3.74 10.04 41.67
C LEU A 508 4.65 9.79 40.47
N VAL A 509 5.05 8.54 40.27
CA VAL A 509 5.78 8.08 39.07
C VAL A 509 4.92 7.07 38.34
N GLY A 510 4.77 7.26 37.03
CA GLY A 510 3.94 6.39 36.20
C GLY A 510 4.18 6.63 34.73
N TYR A 511 3.30 6.11 33.89
CA TYR A 511 3.38 6.16 32.43
C TYR A 511 2.24 7.01 31.86
N ILE A 512 2.58 7.89 30.93
CA ILE A 512 1.61 8.58 30.08
C ILE A 512 1.65 8.00 28.67
N TYR A 513 0.52 7.99 27.99
CA TYR A 513 0.46 7.61 26.58
C TYR A 513 1.13 8.69 25.72
N GLY A 514 2.04 8.29 24.85
CA GLY A 514 2.85 9.15 24.01
C GLY A 514 2.35 9.26 22.57
N GLY A 515 1.25 8.59 22.23
CA GLY A 515 0.82 8.37 20.85
C GLY A 515 1.36 7.05 20.28
N LYS A 516 1.10 6.85 18.99
CA LYS A 516 1.55 5.69 18.22
C LYS A 516 2.28 6.12 16.95
N VAL A 517 3.08 5.21 16.39
CA VAL A 517 3.89 5.47 15.20
C VAL A 517 3.22 4.93 13.93
N LEU A 518 2.68 3.72 13.98
CA LEU A 518 2.08 3.04 12.83
C LEU A 518 0.56 3.28 12.78
N ASN A 519 -0.04 3.04 11.60
CA ASN A 519 -1.48 3.18 11.37
C ASN A 519 -2.03 4.57 11.75
N GLY A 520 -1.34 5.61 11.29
CA GLY A 520 -1.61 7.01 11.63
C GLY A 520 -0.76 7.45 12.82
N MET A 521 0.36 8.12 12.54
CA MET A 521 1.26 8.65 13.58
C MET A 521 0.54 9.75 14.36
N THR A 522 0.50 9.62 15.69
CA THR A 522 -0.20 10.54 16.60
C THR A 522 0.69 11.14 17.67
N LEU A 523 2.02 10.93 17.60
CA LEU A 523 2.95 11.35 18.67
C LEU A 523 2.75 12.84 19.05
N GLN A 524 2.67 13.71 18.04
CA GLN A 524 2.51 15.16 18.21
C GLN A 524 1.15 15.59 18.80
N ASP A 525 0.16 14.71 18.79
CA ASP A 525 -1.18 14.97 19.32
C ASP A 525 -1.20 14.83 20.85
N TRP A 526 -0.25 14.06 21.39
CA TRP A 526 -0.18 13.72 22.81
C TRP A 526 0.97 14.42 23.52
N VAL A 527 2.15 14.39 22.92
CA VAL A 527 3.35 14.99 23.51
C VAL A 527 4.24 15.64 22.44
N LEU A 528 4.94 16.70 22.83
CA LEU A 528 5.97 17.33 21.99
C LEU A 528 7.30 17.38 22.74
N PRO A 529 8.46 17.18 22.07
CA PRO A 529 9.74 17.51 22.64
C PRO A 529 9.78 18.98 23.08
N ASP A 530 10.45 19.29 24.20
CA ASP A 530 10.53 20.67 24.67
C ASP A 530 11.23 21.58 23.66
N GLY A 531 10.70 22.78 23.46
CA GLY A 531 11.16 23.73 22.44
C GLY A 531 10.60 23.50 21.03
N VAL A 532 9.84 22.42 20.80
CA VAL A 532 9.10 22.20 19.55
C VAL A 532 7.70 22.83 19.68
N SER A 533 7.42 23.80 18.81
CA SER A 533 6.05 24.32 18.65
C SER A 533 5.17 23.25 18.01
N PRO A 534 3.88 23.14 18.38
CA PRO A 534 2.97 22.25 17.69
C PRO A 534 2.98 22.62 16.20
N THR A 535 3.26 21.65 15.34
CA THR A 535 2.89 21.80 13.92
C THR A 535 1.37 21.79 13.89
N PRO A 536 0.68 22.72 13.21
CA PRO A 536 -0.76 22.67 13.06
C PRO A 536 -1.17 21.27 12.57
N LEU A 537 -2.10 20.62 13.28
CA LEU A 537 -2.59 19.27 12.98
C LEU A 537 -3.23 19.20 11.59
N HIS A 538 -3.69 20.34 11.11
CA HIS A 538 -4.18 20.58 9.78
C HIS A 538 -4.02 22.06 9.44
N PRO A 539 -4.06 22.41 8.15
CA PRO A 539 -4.35 23.77 7.71
C PRO A 539 -5.55 24.38 8.43
N ASP A 540 -5.37 25.61 8.90
CA ASP A 540 -6.42 26.42 9.51
C ASP A 540 -6.94 27.49 8.55
N THR A 541 -8.01 28.17 8.97
CA THR A 541 -8.51 29.34 8.26
C THR A 541 -7.41 30.39 8.12
N GLY A 542 -7.14 30.82 6.87
CA GLY A 542 -6.06 31.74 6.54
C GLY A 542 -4.80 31.08 5.98
N ASP A 543 -4.71 29.76 6.03
CA ASP A 543 -3.58 29.04 5.46
C ASP A 543 -3.70 28.85 3.94
N VAL A 544 -2.55 28.64 3.29
CA VAL A 544 -2.47 28.20 1.90
C VAL A 544 -2.17 26.71 1.89
N ILE A 545 -2.97 25.96 1.15
CA ILE A 545 -2.84 24.51 0.98
C ILE A 545 -2.46 24.15 -0.44
N GLU A 546 -1.81 22.99 -0.60
CA GLU A 546 -1.54 22.36 -1.88
C GLU A 546 -2.28 21.03 -1.98
N ILE A 547 -2.92 20.77 -3.12
CA ILE A 547 -3.58 19.48 -3.38
C ILE A 547 -2.53 18.38 -3.58
N ALA A 548 -2.41 17.48 -2.60
CA ALA A 548 -1.43 16.39 -2.61
C ALA A 548 -1.92 15.13 -3.34
N ASN A 549 -3.24 14.90 -3.38
CA ASN A 549 -3.83 13.68 -3.95
C ASN A 549 -3.47 13.52 -5.44
N SER A 550 -3.00 12.33 -5.84
CA SER A 550 -2.56 12.05 -7.22
C SER A 550 -3.66 12.15 -8.27
N ALA A 551 -4.92 11.91 -7.88
CA ALA A 551 -6.08 12.03 -8.76
C ALA A 551 -6.73 13.43 -8.72
N GLY A 552 -6.19 14.35 -7.91
CA GLY A 552 -6.87 15.60 -7.57
C GLY A 552 -7.93 15.42 -6.48
N ILE A 553 -8.71 16.46 -6.21
CA ILE A 553 -9.76 16.45 -5.16
C ILE A 553 -11.04 17.06 -5.67
N ASN A 554 -12.15 16.41 -5.36
CA ASN A 554 -13.49 16.88 -5.69
C ASN A 554 -13.94 17.98 -4.72
N MET A 555 -14.23 19.17 -5.24
CA MET A 555 -14.92 20.25 -4.54
C MET A 555 -16.43 20.02 -4.58
N ARG A 556 -17.10 20.35 -3.48
CA ARG A 556 -18.53 20.11 -3.24
C ARG A 556 -19.21 21.34 -2.64
N GLU A 557 -20.51 21.50 -2.82
CA GLU A 557 -21.22 22.71 -2.34
C GLU A 557 -21.21 22.85 -0.81
N VAL A 558 -21.29 21.72 -0.11
CA VAL A 558 -21.21 21.59 1.34
C VAL A 558 -20.33 20.38 1.70
N PRO A 559 -19.82 20.26 2.94
CA PRO A 559 -19.08 19.08 3.38
C PRO A 559 -19.82 17.76 3.07
N GLY A 560 -19.28 16.96 2.14
CA GLY A 560 -19.88 15.71 1.68
C GLY A 560 -21.06 15.83 0.70
N GLY A 561 -21.41 17.05 0.25
CA GLY A 561 -22.55 17.33 -0.63
C GLY A 561 -22.32 17.03 -2.11
N SER A 562 -23.12 17.65 -2.99
CA SER A 562 -23.04 17.46 -4.44
C SER A 562 -21.68 17.85 -5.01
N PHE A 563 -21.20 17.08 -5.98
CA PHE A 563 -19.97 17.37 -6.73
C PHE A 563 -20.11 18.66 -7.55
N MET A 564 -19.06 19.50 -7.54
CA MET A 564 -18.98 20.73 -8.33
C MET A 564 -17.90 20.62 -9.42
N VAL A 565 -16.65 20.39 -9.01
CA VAL A 565 -15.47 20.35 -9.89
C VAL A 565 -14.35 19.54 -9.25
N THR A 566 -13.48 18.94 -10.07
CA THR A 566 -12.25 18.29 -9.59
C THR A 566 -11.09 19.27 -9.71
N ILE A 567 -10.41 19.52 -8.58
CA ILE A 567 -9.23 20.36 -8.49
C ILE A 567 -7.98 19.48 -8.70
N PRO A 568 -7.12 19.79 -9.69
CA PRO A 568 -5.92 19.00 -9.97
C PRO A 568 -4.89 19.01 -8.83
N ARG A 569 -4.03 17.97 -8.80
CA ARG A 569 -2.85 17.92 -7.92
C ARG A 569 -1.95 19.13 -8.13
N GLY A 570 -1.34 19.64 -7.05
CA GLY A 570 -0.39 20.76 -7.06
C GLY A 570 -1.06 22.13 -7.08
N THR A 571 -2.39 22.19 -7.15
CA THR A 571 -3.12 23.45 -7.07
C THR A 571 -2.96 24.05 -5.67
N LEU A 572 -2.63 25.34 -5.62
CA LEU A 572 -2.55 26.12 -4.39
C LEU A 572 -3.88 26.83 -4.12
N LEU A 573 -4.42 26.67 -2.91
CA LEU A 573 -5.71 27.24 -2.53
C LEU A 573 -5.61 27.94 -1.18
N TYR A 574 -6.38 29.00 -1.01
CA TYR A 574 -6.55 29.65 0.29
C TYR A 574 -7.70 29.01 1.06
N VAL A 575 -7.50 28.71 2.34
CA VAL A 575 -8.53 28.14 3.22
C VAL A 575 -9.36 29.26 3.83
N PHE A 576 -10.61 29.42 3.38
CA PHE A 576 -11.53 30.41 3.91
C PHE A 576 -12.16 29.98 5.24
N THR A 577 -12.46 28.70 5.38
CA THR A 577 -13.08 28.11 6.59
C THR A 577 -12.65 26.65 6.73
N THR A 578 -12.51 26.19 7.97
CA THR A 578 -12.23 24.78 8.28
C THR A 578 -13.44 24.17 9.02
N VAL A 579 -13.89 23.00 8.58
CA VAL A 579 -15.01 22.27 9.20
C VAL A 579 -14.55 20.85 9.55
N VAL A 580 -14.75 20.45 10.81
CA VAL A 580 -14.56 19.07 11.28
C VAL A 580 -15.93 18.49 11.61
N GLN A 581 -16.29 17.35 11.03
CA GLN A 581 -17.59 16.73 11.28
C GLN A 581 -17.58 15.19 11.18
N GLY A 582 -18.61 14.57 11.75
CA GLY A 582 -18.79 13.11 11.74
C GLY A 582 -18.02 12.40 12.86
N THR A 583 -18.20 11.08 12.96
CA THR A 583 -17.63 10.26 14.04
C THR A 583 -16.13 9.98 13.89
N ASN A 584 -15.57 10.24 12.71
CA ASN A 584 -14.15 10.06 12.38
C ASN A 584 -13.43 11.41 12.20
N ASP A 585 -14.04 12.51 12.67
CA ASP A 585 -13.50 13.87 12.55
C ASP A 585 -13.04 14.19 11.11
N TYR A 586 -13.96 14.03 10.15
CA TYR A 586 -13.71 14.35 8.75
C TYR A 586 -13.50 15.85 8.60
N LEU A 587 -12.35 16.19 8.06
CA LEU A 587 -11.90 17.55 7.83
C LEU A 587 -12.30 18.01 6.45
N TYR A 588 -12.83 19.23 6.35
CA TYR A 588 -13.18 19.90 5.11
C TYR A 588 -12.66 21.33 5.11
N TYR A 589 -12.16 21.77 3.96
CA TYR A 589 -11.71 23.14 3.75
C TYR A 589 -12.63 23.83 2.76
N GLU A 590 -13.16 25.00 3.13
CA GLU A 590 -13.82 25.89 2.19
C GLU A 590 -12.76 26.64 1.37
N VAL A 591 -12.83 26.51 0.04
CA VAL A 591 -11.86 27.03 -0.93
C VAL A 591 -12.58 27.66 -2.13
N ALA A 592 -11.86 28.46 -2.91
CA ALA A 592 -12.35 28.99 -4.19
C ALA A 592 -11.48 28.47 -5.35
N TYR A 593 -12.12 28.01 -6.43
CA TYR A 593 -11.45 27.50 -7.63
C TYR A 593 -12.34 27.67 -8.87
N ASN A 594 -11.79 28.25 -9.95
CA ASN A 594 -12.50 28.50 -11.22
C ASN A 594 -13.84 29.24 -11.03
N GLY A 595 -13.84 30.28 -10.18
CA GLY A 595 -15.01 31.10 -9.89
C GLY A 595 -16.13 30.41 -9.10
N GLN A 596 -15.84 29.23 -8.55
CA GLN A 596 -16.74 28.51 -7.65
C GLN A 596 -16.15 28.49 -6.25
N ARG A 597 -17.01 28.57 -5.23
CA ARG A 597 -16.65 28.44 -3.82
C ARG A 597 -17.33 27.21 -3.25
N GLY A 598 -16.58 26.35 -2.58
CA GLY A 598 -17.09 25.09 -2.05
C GLY A 598 -16.10 24.42 -1.10
N TYR A 599 -16.43 23.21 -0.69
CA TYR A 599 -15.68 22.42 0.28
C TYR A 599 -14.93 21.29 -0.40
N ILE A 600 -13.65 21.17 -0.09
CA ILE A 600 -12.84 19.99 -0.43
C ILE A 600 -12.62 19.14 0.81
N TYR A 601 -12.44 17.84 0.59
CA TYR A 601 -12.10 16.92 1.65
C TYR A 601 -10.62 17.05 2.02
N GLY A 602 -10.36 17.34 3.30
CA GLY A 602 -9.04 17.54 3.88
C GLY A 602 -8.44 16.30 4.54
N GLY A 603 -9.22 15.21 4.71
CA GLY A 603 -8.78 13.97 5.35
C GLY A 603 -9.57 13.63 6.62
N GLN A 604 -9.13 12.59 7.33
CA GLN A 604 -9.65 12.19 8.64
C GLN A 604 -8.64 12.60 9.72
N LEU A 605 -9.13 13.15 10.82
CA LEU A 605 -8.30 13.44 12.00
C LEU A 605 -8.33 12.29 13.02
N ALA A 606 -9.46 11.60 13.16
CA ALA A 606 -9.61 10.44 14.05
C ALA A 606 -9.49 9.11 13.29
N GLY A 607 -8.92 8.09 13.94
CA GLY A 607 -8.65 6.79 13.32
C GLY A 607 -7.34 6.78 12.53
N THR A 608 -7.38 6.29 11.29
CA THR A 608 -6.23 6.38 10.37
C THR A 608 -6.17 7.81 9.82
N ARG A 609 -5.33 8.66 10.41
CA ARG A 609 -5.11 10.02 9.93
C ARG A 609 -4.69 10.00 8.46
N THR A 610 -5.38 10.79 7.63
CA THR A 610 -5.14 10.83 6.18
C THR A 610 -4.89 12.24 5.63
N VAL A 611 -4.78 13.25 6.48
CA VAL A 611 -4.68 14.66 6.06
C VAL A 611 -3.54 14.89 5.06
N GLU A 612 -2.41 14.22 5.27
CA GLU A 612 -1.21 14.30 4.44
C GLU A 612 -1.41 13.79 3.00
N ASN A 613 -2.45 13.00 2.75
CA ASN A 613 -2.76 12.39 1.46
C ASN A 613 -3.71 13.23 0.59
N TRP A 614 -4.35 14.26 1.18
CA TRP A 614 -5.39 15.03 0.51
C TRP A 614 -4.92 16.45 0.21
N ALA A 615 -4.91 17.32 1.21
CA ALA A 615 -4.51 18.71 1.07
C ALA A 615 -3.59 19.11 2.21
N VAL A 616 -2.37 19.50 1.86
CA VAL A 616 -1.27 19.74 2.80
C VAL A 616 -0.96 21.22 2.89
N LEU A 617 -0.40 21.67 4.02
CA LEU A 617 0.06 23.04 4.16
C LEU A 617 1.14 23.34 3.11
N SER A 618 0.94 24.41 2.34
CA SER A 618 1.89 24.83 1.31
C SER A 618 3.13 25.48 1.94
N GLN A 619 4.27 25.37 1.24
CA GLN A 619 5.46 26.18 1.55
C GLN A 619 5.27 27.66 1.17
N VAL A 620 4.25 27.97 0.35
CA VAL A 620 3.90 29.34 0.00
C VAL A 620 3.20 30.00 1.19
N GLN A 621 3.83 31.03 1.76
CA GLN A 621 3.25 31.82 2.84
C GLN A 621 2.77 33.18 2.33
N LEU A 622 1.58 33.59 2.77
CA LEU A 622 1.12 34.96 2.61
C LEU A 622 1.78 35.85 3.67
N ALA A 623 2.09 37.09 3.32
CA ALA A 623 2.57 38.05 4.29
C ALA A 623 1.48 38.35 5.33
N ARG A 624 1.86 38.32 6.60
CA ARG A 624 0.99 38.54 7.76
C ARG A 624 1.08 39.98 8.23
N ALA A 625 0.11 40.39 9.05
CA ALA A 625 0.14 41.69 9.70
C ALA A 625 1.47 41.88 10.47
N GLY A 626 2.18 42.97 10.18
CA GLY A 626 3.49 43.27 10.73
C GLY A 626 4.67 42.94 9.81
N ASP A 627 4.48 42.08 8.80
CA ASP A 627 5.53 41.78 7.83
C ASP A 627 5.82 43.00 6.95
N THR A 628 7.06 43.08 6.45
CA THR A 628 7.46 44.07 5.45
C THR A 628 7.55 43.39 4.09
N LEU A 629 6.79 43.90 3.12
CA LEU A 629 6.80 43.45 1.74
C LEU A 629 7.63 44.39 0.87
N GLU A 630 8.52 43.84 0.06
CA GLU A 630 9.16 44.56 -1.05
C GLU A 630 8.45 44.23 -2.36
N LEU A 631 7.91 45.25 -3.03
CA LEU A 631 7.21 45.10 -4.31
C LEU A 631 8.21 44.90 -5.45
N LEU A 632 8.02 43.87 -6.26
CA LEU A 632 8.87 43.57 -7.42
C LEU A 632 8.36 44.22 -8.71
N LYS A 633 7.09 44.62 -8.74
CA LYS A 633 6.43 45.27 -9.89
C LYS A 633 5.78 46.57 -9.49
N ASN A 634 5.61 47.46 -10.46
CA ASN A 634 4.75 48.63 -10.28
C ASN A 634 3.30 48.14 -10.10
N GLY A 635 2.61 48.72 -9.12
CA GLY A 635 1.22 48.43 -8.84
C GLY A 635 0.45 49.68 -8.45
N SER A 636 -0.77 49.48 -8.00
CA SER A 636 -1.64 50.53 -7.45
C SER A 636 -2.06 50.16 -6.04
N GLN A 637 -2.24 51.17 -5.20
CA GLN A 637 -2.96 51.05 -3.94
C GLN A 637 -4.45 51.33 -4.20
N TYR A 638 -5.32 50.51 -3.64
CA TYR A 638 -6.76 50.52 -3.86
C TYR A 638 -7.49 50.77 -2.53
N VAL A 639 -8.69 51.39 -2.58
CA VAL A 639 -9.55 51.57 -1.39
C VAL A 639 -10.05 50.21 -0.91
N THR A 640 -10.55 49.41 -1.84
CA THR A 640 -10.99 48.03 -1.69
C THR A 640 -10.20 47.16 -2.67
N PRO A 641 -9.95 45.88 -2.35
CA PRO A 641 -9.20 44.98 -3.22
C PRO A 641 -9.66 45.03 -4.70
N GLY A 642 -8.80 45.51 -5.60
CA GLY A 642 -9.03 45.51 -7.06
C GLY A 642 -9.92 46.61 -7.62
N GLU A 643 -10.44 47.53 -6.80
CA GLU A 643 -11.43 48.53 -7.23
C GLU A 643 -10.82 49.95 -7.40
N ASP A 644 -11.29 50.93 -6.62
CA ASP A 644 -10.92 52.34 -6.76
C ASP A 644 -9.46 52.58 -6.40
N VAL A 645 -8.69 53.11 -7.35
CA VAL A 645 -7.26 53.41 -7.16
C VAL A 645 -7.08 54.67 -6.32
N ILE A 646 -6.33 54.56 -5.24
CA ILE A 646 -5.87 55.69 -4.41
C ILE A 646 -4.65 56.34 -5.06
N GLN A 647 -3.60 55.56 -5.32
CA GLN A 647 -2.33 56.06 -5.85
C GLN A 647 -1.45 54.94 -6.43
N PRO A 648 -0.53 55.24 -7.37
CA PRO A 648 0.44 54.27 -7.86
C PRO A 648 1.55 53.99 -6.83
N VAL A 649 2.05 52.76 -6.82
CA VAL A 649 3.16 52.30 -5.98
C VAL A 649 4.24 51.68 -6.86
N SER A 650 5.45 52.22 -6.80
CA SER A 650 6.56 51.76 -7.66
C SER A 650 7.19 50.46 -7.14
N ALA A 651 7.77 49.68 -8.05
CA ALA A 651 8.65 48.57 -7.70
C ALA A 651 9.83 49.04 -6.81
N GLY A 652 10.35 48.12 -5.99
CA GLY A 652 11.38 48.36 -4.97
C GLY A 652 10.89 49.05 -3.71
N LYS A 653 9.59 49.39 -3.61
CA LYS A 653 9.04 49.97 -2.39
C LYS A 653 8.79 48.90 -1.34
N ARG A 654 9.15 49.25 -0.10
CA ARG A 654 8.87 48.46 1.09
C ARG A 654 7.67 49.02 1.82
N VAL A 655 6.71 48.16 2.11
CA VAL A 655 5.46 48.51 2.78
C VAL A 655 5.18 47.52 3.91
N LYS A 656 4.67 48.02 5.03
CA LYS A 656 4.29 47.18 6.16
C LYS A 656 2.87 46.69 5.96
N VAL A 657 2.68 45.38 6.05
CA VAL A 657 1.39 44.72 5.92
C VAL A 657 0.59 44.94 7.19
N LEU A 658 -0.64 45.40 7.03
CA LEU A 658 -1.63 45.58 8.10
C LEU A 658 -2.57 44.37 8.16
N SER A 659 -2.99 43.89 6.99
CA SER A 659 -3.81 42.70 6.83
C SER A 659 -3.64 42.12 5.41
N ALA A 660 -4.15 40.93 5.17
CA ALA A 660 -4.21 40.31 3.84
C ALA A 660 -5.65 39.91 3.53
N ALA A 661 -6.05 40.05 2.28
CA ALA A 661 -7.34 39.62 1.75
C ALA A 661 -7.10 38.75 0.51
N VAL A 662 -7.83 37.65 0.39
CA VAL A 662 -7.82 36.79 -0.80
C VAL A 662 -9.22 36.80 -1.40
N GLN A 663 -9.32 37.09 -2.68
CA GLN A 663 -10.59 37.18 -3.39
C GLN A 663 -10.47 36.76 -4.85
N GLY A 664 -11.60 36.79 -5.58
CA GLY A 664 -11.63 36.51 -7.00
C GLY A 664 -11.44 35.03 -7.35
N ASP A 665 -11.60 34.74 -8.62
CA ASP A 665 -11.66 33.36 -9.15
C ASP A 665 -10.28 32.68 -9.12
N ASP A 666 -9.21 33.48 -9.13
CA ASP A 666 -7.82 33.05 -9.16
C ASP A 666 -7.11 33.13 -7.78
N ASN A 667 -7.88 33.32 -6.71
CA ASN A 667 -7.36 33.57 -5.35
C ASN A 667 -6.33 34.72 -5.37
N GLU A 668 -6.76 35.87 -5.89
CA GLU A 668 -6.03 37.12 -5.94
C GLU A 668 -5.75 37.62 -4.52
N VAL A 669 -4.48 37.76 -4.20
CA VAL A 669 -4.03 38.19 -2.88
C VAL A 669 -3.81 39.70 -2.91
N TYR A 670 -4.39 40.39 -1.94
CA TYR A 670 -4.24 41.81 -1.71
C TYR A 670 -3.74 42.05 -0.29
N TYR A 671 -2.75 42.93 -0.14
CA TYR A 671 -2.20 43.31 1.16
C TYR A 671 -2.64 44.71 1.53
N GLU A 672 -3.34 44.86 2.65
CA GLU A 672 -3.63 46.17 3.21
C GLU A 672 -2.34 46.77 3.78
N VAL A 673 -2.01 47.99 3.37
CA VAL A 673 -0.79 48.68 3.76
C VAL A 673 -1.07 50.15 4.00
N LYS A 674 -0.19 50.80 4.77
CA LYS A 674 -0.13 52.26 4.85
C LYS A 674 0.99 52.79 3.96
N TYR A 675 0.65 53.54 2.93
CA TYR A 675 1.61 54.13 1.98
C TYR A 675 1.34 55.62 1.80
N ARG A 676 2.37 56.45 2.01
CA ARG A 676 2.29 57.93 1.90
C ARG A 676 1.15 58.58 2.71
N GLY A 677 0.80 57.99 3.85
CA GLY A 677 -0.24 58.50 4.75
C GLY A 677 -1.61 57.84 4.57
N GLU A 678 -1.86 57.21 3.42
CA GLU A 678 -3.13 56.56 3.07
C GLU A 678 -3.09 55.06 3.34
N THR A 679 -4.21 54.51 3.83
CA THR A 679 -4.39 53.08 4.05
C THR A 679 -5.22 52.49 2.92
N GLY A 680 -4.82 51.33 2.40
CA GLY A 680 -5.48 50.67 1.28
C GLY A 680 -4.73 49.42 0.84
N PHE A 681 -5.26 48.72 -0.14
CA PHE A 681 -4.80 47.41 -0.59
C PHE A 681 -3.85 47.49 -1.77
N ILE A 682 -2.81 46.67 -1.80
CA ILE A 682 -1.93 46.49 -2.97
C ILE A 682 -2.02 45.05 -3.44
N TYR A 683 -2.11 44.87 -4.75
CA TYR A 683 -2.11 43.54 -5.36
C TYR A 683 -0.77 42.82 -5.12
N GLY A 684 -0.85 41.62 -4.54
CA GLY A 684 0.26 40.76 -4.17
C GLY A 684 0.53 39.61 -5.13
N GLY A 685 -0.36 39.37 -6.11
CA GLY A 685 -0.33 38.22 -7.02
C GLY A 685 -1.56 37.32 -6.85
N SER A 686 -1.56 36.17 -7.51
CA SER A 686 -2.61 35.15 -7.47
C SER A 686 -2.03 33.81 -7.03
N LEU A 687 -2.86 32.93 -6.45
CA LEU A 687 -2.44 31.55 -6.12
C LEU A 687 -2.70 30.55 -7.26
N THR A 688 -3.75 30.78 -8.06
CA THR A 688 -4.13 29.91 -9.19
C THR A 688 -4.10 30.66 -10.54
N PRO A 689 -4.08 29.94 -11.68
CA PRO A 689 -3.79 28.50 -11.83
C PRO A 689 -2.32 28.14 -11.56
N ALA A 690 -1.42 29.12 -11.58
CA ALA A 690 -0.04 29.00 -11.09
C ALA A 690 0.28 30.23 -10.23
N SER A 691 0.89 30.02 -9.06
CA SER A 691 1.16 31.13 -8.14
C SER A 691 2.06 32.19 -8.77
N THR A 692 1.62 33.44 -8.68
CA THR A 692 2.38 34.61 -9.14
C THR A 692 2.89 35.48 -7.99
N LEU A 693 2.69 35.07 -6.74
CA LEU A 693 3.08 35.84 -5.55
C LEU A 693 4.53 36.31 -5.60
N SER A 694 5.46 35.38 -5.85
CA SER A 694 6.90 35.66 -5.93
C SER A 694 7.30 36.56 -7.10
N ASN A 695 6.39 36.81 -8.05
CA ASN A 695 6.62 37.73 -9.17
C ASN A 695 6.16 39.16 -8.86
N TRP A 696 5.38 39.35 -7.79
CA TRP A 696 4.77 40.63 -7.43
C TRP A 696 5.35 41.22 -6.16
N ALA A 697 5.60 40.41 -5.13
CA ALA A 697 6.17 40.87 -3.87
C ALA A 697 6.97 39.76 -3.16
N VAL A 698 7.92 40.16 -2.32
CA VAL A 698 8.67 39.25 -1.44
C VAL A 698 8.65 39.75 0.00
N ILE A 699 8.54 38.84 0.96
CA ILE A 699 8.65 39.16 2.38
C ILE A 699 10.13 39.42 2.70
N VAL A 700 10.43 40.60 3.23
CA VAL A 700 11.78 40.98 3.65
C VAL A 700 11.85 41.06 5.16
N LYS A 701 12.89 40.46 5.75
CA LYS A 701 13.18 40.62 7.17
C LYS A 701 13.80 41.99 7.40
N GLU A 702 13.20 42.80 8.27
CA GLU A 702 13.86 43.98 8.80
C GLU A 702 14.95 43.50 9.76
N ASN A 703 16.20 43.87 9.47
CA ASN A 703 17.34 43.64 10.37
C ASN A 703 17.35 44.65 11.51
#